data_AF-A0A8H7LA70-F1
#
_entry.id   AF-A0A8H7LA70-F1
#
_cell.length_a   1.000
_cell.length_b   1.000
_cell.length_c   1.000
_cell.angle_alpha   90.00
_cell.angle_beta   90.00
_cell.angle_gamma   90.00
#
_symmetry.space_group_name_H-M   'P 1'
#
loop_
_entity.id
_entity.type
_entity.pdbx_description
1 polymer ?
#
loop_
_entity_poly.entity_id
_entity_poly.type
_entity_poly.pdbx_seq_one_letter_code
_entity_poly.pdbx_strand_id
1 'polypeptide(L)'
;MIYRFVARQCRFKRQNSIAVLNPVLQQNTFSQKRPIESTLEIPQNTYPNPLYSYDKAQLLSLNIKQLKHLVTLPVKSPSEKDRFHMHIIEIFHENLIKDTKLAVLYLDLITDSTVRDTIFEHLRKFYQSDTLRLSLLEYVINPASEKARKLVLGNLHLMLKVPNEPKSAAAIAFSYITKLALTDRVNPESLLLYLNFSKVLYKHTPKDQWQQLYAAVLQTNIRFGNYHHYETVRDYLLQGSALDRFVARTGFLGAKWHHTEESNLPEVHKKKMVHHFLISRLALFTQQAIRQRDITNGNMYLELLVSKFEVLNEPKHLQLVLSVMLSHSMTFKGPQECVSFLRYIIDSNLSVVPNTLLRILTALRLEKFYDEALLLVNYLHTEKLSATERVDLVAEIMKVITGKFSSHPKIAVAYYASLFNDEIDTALDILKDLMLLDLVYGPGAVNRDYSIIERADIHEDLKKSDMTHEVLRDMYAVTLRSLVYEQKTNPVLIKTLYEAYTKFLSIQRKNKTARFASGGRKADDSVIALFLDHLLRENPEARDDMNLVQDKFKFQTAKWIFKNYYGSLDSKQNIKDTYIFGLMITSALLKHQDLAFALRCFKKARDLSLPITFNQVYPLIMYHYSKAEMDKAQQWFTLLMQSGAEAKSVAADRVFDIAKEQKWPNTGTHYRNNVRVKKRLERDEIEKLKVDPLSGVKREYKDDLHAPNTNFCDELEKILHELAVHKKQRALEIIKEAVEEPMG
;
A
#
# COMPACT_ATOMS: atom_id res chain seq x y z
N MET A 1 -60.50 -21.11 -29.63
CA MET A 1 -61.86 -20.62 -29.97
C MET A 1 -61.81 -19.10 -29.77
N ILE A 2 -61.79 -18.21 -30.78
CA ILE A 2 -62.51 -18.05 -32.07
C ILE A 2 -63.90 -17.38 -31.88
N TYR A 3 -64.22 -16.42 -32.77
CA TYR A 3 -65.39 -15.51 -32.89
C TYR A 3 -65.39 -14.27 -31.96
N ARG A 4 -65.53 -12.99 -32.38
CA ARG A 4 -66.06 -12.22 -33.56
C ARG A 4 -67.59 -12.02 -33.67
N PHE A 5 -68.05 -10.77 -33.50
CA PHE A 5 -69.12 -10.04 -34.25
C PHE A 5 -69.01 -8.52 -33.90
N VAL A 6 -69.10 -7.46 -34.75
CA VAL A 6 -69.25 -7.21 -36.21
C VAL A 6 -70.62 -6.68 -36.73
N ALA A 7 -70.95 -5.41 -36.44
CA ALA A 7 -71.90 -4.52 -37.18
C ALA A 7 -71.45 -3.04 -36.98
N ARG A 8 -71.54 -2.03 -37.89
CA ARG A 8 -72.45 -1.64 -39.00
C ARG A 8 -73.81 -1.10 -38.50
N GLN A 9 -74.42 -0.01 -39.03
CA GLN A 9 -74.17 0.86 -40.22
C GLN A 9 -74.95 2.20 -40.03
N CYS A 10 -74.57 3.39 -40.55
CA CYS A 10 -74.97 3.99 -41.86
C CYS A 10 -74.77 5.55 -41.88
N ARG A 11 -75.23 6.36 -42.87
CA ARG A 11 -74.62 6.56 -44.23
C ARG A 11 -75.14 7.74 -45.12
N PHE A 12 -74.95 9.03 -44.79
CA PHE A 12 -75.19 10.18 -45.73
C PHE A 12 -73.96 11.11 -45.77
N LYS A 13 -73.29 11.51 -46.87
CA LYS A 13 -73.55 11.89 -48.29
C LYS A 13 -73.37 13.41 -48.55
N ARG A 14 -72.13 13.78 -48.92
CA ARG A 14 -71.62 14.91 -49.73
C ARG A 14 -72.51 16.15 -50.01
N GLN A 15 -71.88 17.32 -49.91
CA GLN A 15 -71.79 18.27 -51.03
C GLN A 15 -70.39 18.94 -51.06
N ASN A 16 -70.01 19.53 -52.19
CA ASN A 16 -68.70 20.16 -52.40
C ASN A 16 -68.83 21.69 -52.52
N SER A 17 -67.90 22.44 -51.93
CA SER A 17 -67.59 23.81 -52.36
C SER A 17 -66.13 24.14 -52.03
N ILE A 18 -65.27 24.20 -53.05
CA ILE A 18 -63.90 24.71 -52.91
C ILE A 18 -63.94 26.21 -53.17
N ALA A 19 -63.78 26.99 -52.11
CA ALA A 19 -63.47 28.41 -52.18
C ALA A 19 -62.20 28.64 -51.36
N VAL A 20 -61.06 28.76 -52.05
CA VAL A 20 -59.76 29.03 -51.41
C VAL A 20 -59.62 30.52 -51.22
N LEU A 21 -59.31 30.96 -49.99
CA LEU A 21 -58.29 31.96 -49.69
C LEU A 21 -58.07 32.06 -48.16
N ASN A 22 -56.86 32.43 -47.76
CA ASN A 22 -56.43 32.68 -46.37
C ASN A 22 -56.68 31.55 -45.35
N PRO A 23 -55.96 30.42 -45.43
CA PRO A 23 -55.70 29.62 -44.24
C PRO A 23 -54.92 30.47 -43.23
N VAL A 24 -55.58 30.91 -42.15
CA VAL A 24 -54.87 31.34 -40.94
C VAL A 24 -53.98 30.17 -40.52
N LEU A 25 -52.68 30.41 -40.33
CA LEU A 25 -51.73 29.40 -39.89
C LEU A 25 -52.14 28.90 -38.49
N GLN A 26 -52.88 27.80 -38.45
CA GLN A 26 -53.11 27.05 -37.22
C GLN A 26 -51.74 26.67 -36.66
N GLN A 27 -51.46 27.09 -35.43
CA GLN A 27 -50.22 26.74 -34.75
C GLN A 27 -50.14 25.22 -34.64
N ASN A 28 -49.10 24.62 -35.22
CA ASN A 28 -48.94 23.17 -35.28
C ASN A 28 -48.89 22.57 -33.87
N THR A 29 -50.00 21.95 -33.45
CA THR A 29 -50.16 21.31 -32.13
C THR A 29 -49.26 20.09 -31.94
N PHE A 30 -48.57 19.65 -32.99
CA PHE A 30 -47.63 18.52 -33.00
C PHE A 30 -46.15 18.90 -32.89
N SER A 31 -45.82 20.08 -32.37
CA SER A 31 -44.43 20.42 -31.99
C SER A 31 -44.26 21.03 -30.60
N GLN A 32 -45.10 20.66 -29.63
CA GLN A 32 -44.76 20.80 -28.21
C GLN A 32 -43.64 19.82 -27.84
N LYS A 33 -42.39 20.18 -28.19
CA LYS A 33 -41.22 19.65 -27.48
C LYS A 33 -41.41 19.99 -26.01
N ARG A 34 -41.23 19.01 -25.12
CA ARG A 34 -41.17 19.29 -23.68
C ARG A 34 -40.11 20.38 -23.44
N PRO A 35 -40.35 21.35 -22.54
CA PRO A 35 -39.27 22.23 -22.12
C PRO A 35 -38.11 21.38 -21.60
N ILE A 36 -36.88 21.76 -21.94
CA ILE A 36 -35.69 21.03 -21.51
C ILE A 36 -35.45 21.43 -20.05
N GLU A 37 -35.87 20.56 -19.12
CA GLU A 37 -35.78 20.81 -17.67
C GLU A 37 -34.34 20.65 -17.15
N SER A 38 -33.49 19.89 -17.88
CA SER A 38 -32.08 19.69 -17.55
C SER A 38 -31.16 19.95 -18.74
N THR A 39 -30.09 20.74 -18.54
CA THR A 39 -29.08 21.02 -19.58
C THR A 39 -28.30 19.78 -20.04
N LEU A 40 -28.47 18.62 -19.40
CA LEU A 40 -27.94 17.32 -19.86
C LEU A 40 -28.83 16.65 -20.92
N GLU A 41 -30.08 17.08 -21.08
CA GLU A 41 -31.05 16.51 -22.03
C GLU A 41 -30.98 17.16 -23.41
N ILE A 42 -30.19 18.23 -23.56
CA ILE A 42 -29.96 18.96 -24.82
C ILE A 42 -29.34 17.99 -25.84
N PRO A 43 -30.00 17.66 -26.96
CA PRO A 43 -29.46 16.73 -27.95
C PRO A 43 -28.13 17.20 -28.54
N GLN A 44 -27.22 16.27 -28.87
CA GLN A 44 -25.90 16.60 -29.43
C GLN A 44 -25.95 17.39 -30.75
N ASN A 45 -27.07 17.32 -31.48
CA ASN A 45 -27.29 18.06 -32.72
C ASN A 45 -27.98 19.42 -32.51
N THR A 46 -28.03 19.94 -31.28
CA THR A 46 -28.70 21.22 -30.98
C THR A 46 -27.88 22.41 -31.46
N TYR A 47 -28.53 23.31 -32.20
CA TYR A 47 -27.97 24.57 -32.65
C TYR A 47 -29.01 25.70 -32.49
N PRO A 48 -28.64 26.93 -32.05
CA PRO A 48 -27.30 27.32 -31.57
C PRO A 48 -26.90 26.61 -30.28
N ASN A 49 -25.59 26.49 -30.03
CA ASN A 49 -25.08 25.96 -28.77
C ASN A 49 -25.23 27.03 -27.68
N PRO A 50 -26.05 26.81 -26.62
CA PRO A 50 -26.34 27.84 -25.63
C PRO A 50 -25.11 28.27 -24.79
N LEU A 51 -24.04 27.47 -24.75
CA LEU A 51 -22.80 27.79 -24.04
C LEU A 51 -22.21 29.16 -24.44
N TYR A 52 -22.29 29.52 -25.72
CA TYR A 52 -21.77 30.79 -26.25
C TYR A 52 -22.69 31.98 -25.98
N SER A 53 -23.92 31.73 -25.52
CA SER A 53 -24.86 32.76 -25.08
C SER A 53 -24.75 33.07 -23.58
N TYR A 54 -24.11 32.20 -22.80
CA TYR A 54 -24.04 32.32 -21.34
C TYR A 54 -23.06 33.41 -20.88
N ASP A 55 -23.52 34.18 -19.89
CA ASP A 55 -22.66 35.09 -19.14
C ASP A 55 -21.76 34.34 -18.14
N LYS A 56 -20.82 35.07 -17.55
CA LYS A 56 -19.85 34.57 -16.59
C LYS A 56 -20.48 33.93 -15.34
N ALA A 57 -21.61 34.43 -14.84
CA ALA A 57 -22.30 33.88 -13.68
C ALA A 57 -23.05 32.59 -14.05
N GLN A 58 -23.68 32.56 -15.23
CA GLN A 58 -24.33 31.37 -15.78
C GLN A 58 -23.30 30.25 -16.00
N LEU A 59 -22.13 30.55 -16.59
CA LEU A 59 -21.02 29.60 -16.73
C LEU A 59 -20.58 29.04 -15.37
N LEU A 60 -20.32 29.90 -14.38
CA LEU A 60 -19.89 29.48 -13.03
C LEU A 60 -20.98 28.69 -12.26
N SER A 61 -22.25 28.79 -12.66
CA SER A 61 -23.34 27.99 -12.07
C SER A 61 -23.44 26.56 -12.61
N LEU A 62 -22.78 26.24 -13.73
CA LEU A 62 -22.83 24.92 -14.35
C LEU A 62 -22.02 23.87 -13.58
N ASN A 63 -22.61 22.70 -13.37
CA ASN A 63 -21.89 21.52 -12.93
C ASN A 63 -20.96 21.02 -14.05
N ILE A 64 -19.78 20.49 -13.71
CA ILE A 64 -18.75 19.98 -14.62
C ILE A 64 -19.34 19.01 -15.68
N LYS A 65 -20.36 18.22 -15.32
CA LYS A 65 -21.06 17.33 -16.29
C LYS A 65 -21.83 18.10 -17.35
N GLN A 66 -22.56 19.16 -16.97
CA GLN A 66 -23.32 20.01 -17.87
C GLN A 66 -22.37 20.82 -18.77
N LEU A 67 -21.31 21.38 -18.17
CA LEU A 67 -20.27 22.12 -18.86
C LEU A 67 -19.59 21.27 -19.94
N LYS A 68 -19.20 20.02 -19.63
CA LYS A 68 -18.63 19.08 -20.61
C LYS A 68 -19.62 18.70 -21.72
N HIS A 69 -20.88 18.46 -21.38
CA HIS A 69 -21.93 18.15 -22.36
C HIS A 69 -22.11 19.29 -23.37
N LEU A 70 -22.27 20.52 -22.88
CA LEU A 70 -22.42 21.72 -23.69
C LEU A 70 -21.22 22.02 -24.60
N VAL A 71 -19.99 21.73 -24.16
CA VAL A 71 -18.76 21.89 -24.98
C VAL A 71 -18.73 20.91 -26.17
N THR A 72 -19.46 19.80 -26.12
CA THR A 72 -19.52 18.83 -27.25
C THR A 72 -20.56 19.16 -28.32
N LEU A 73 -21.36 20.21 -28.16
CA LEU A 73 -22.35 20.62 -29.16
C LEU A 73 -21.70 21.46 -30.29
N PRO A 74 -22.09 21.26 -31.56
CA PRO A 74 -21.43 21.86 -32.72
C PRO A 74 -21.53 23.40 -32.77
N VAL A 75 -20.44 24.04 -33.22
CA VAL A 75 -20.27 25.49 -33.33
C VAL A 75 -20.27 25.89 -34.80
N LYS A 76 -20.76 27.10 -35.15
CA LYS A 76 -20.73 27.59 -36.54
C LYS A 76 -20.19 29.01 -36.72
N SER A 77 -20.31 29.92 -35.76
CA SER A 77 -19.80 31.29 -35.90
C SER A 77 -18.43 31.46 -35.23
N PRO A 78 -17.46 32.15 -35.86
CA PRO A 78 -16.24 32.58 -35.17
C PRO A 78 -16.54 33.61 -34.07
N SER A 79 -17.48 34.52 -34.30
CA SER A 79 -17.86 35.56 -33.34
C SER A 79 -18.52 35.01 -32.06
N GLU A 80 -19.18 33.85 -32.15
CA GLU A 80 -19.68 33.10 -30.98
C GLU A 80 -18.51 32.60 -30.12
N LYS A 81 -17.46 32.06 -30.76
CA LYS A 81 -16.27 31.58 -30.06
C LYS A 81 -15.57 32.69 -29.28
N ASP A 82 -15.32 33.85 -29.91
CA ASP A 82 -14.51 34.93 -29.33
C ASP A 82 -15.07 35.47 -28.01
N ARG A 83 -16.39 35.61 -27.88
CA ARG A 83 -17.03 36.06 -26.63
C ARG A 83 -16.82 35.09 -25.48
N PHE A 84 -16.92 33.79 -25.76
CA PHE A 84 -16.67 32.72 -24.80
C PHE A 84 -15.18 32.64 -24.41
N HIS A 85 -14.26 32.89 -25.35
CA HIS A 85 -12.83 32.99 -25.05
C HIS A 85 -12.50 34.15 -24.10
N MET A 86 -13.13 35.32 -24.30
CA MET A 86 -12.97 36.46 -23.39
C MET A 86 -13.51 36.15 -21.99
N HIS A 87 -14.70 35.55 -21.87
CA HIS A 87 -15.21 35.10 -20.57
C HIS A 87 -14.28 34.06 -19.90
N ILE A 88 -13.64 33.16 -20.65
CA ILE A 88 -12.63 32.23 -20.10
C ILE A 88 -11.36 32.96 -19.65
N ILE A 89 -10.88 33.96 -20.40
CA ILE A 89 -9.73 34.79 -20.00
C ILE A 89 -10.00 35.50 -18.66
N GLU A 90 -11.19 36.07 -18.47
CA GLU A 90 -11.61 36.70 -17.22
C GLU A 90 -11.72 35.70 -16.06
N ILE A 91 -12.40 34.56 -16.28
CA ILE A 91 -12.53 33.48 -15.30
C ILE A 91 -11.15 32.95 -14.90
N PHE A 92 -10.24 32.76 -15.85
CA PHE A 92 -8.87 32.35 -15.59
C PHE A 92 -8.12 33.41 -14.77
N HIS A 93 -8.21 34.70 -15.15
CA HIS A 93 -7.52 35.78 -14.45
C HIS A 93 -7.89 35.89 -12.97
N GLU A 94 -9.20 35.88 -12.67
CA GLU A 94 -9.68 36.01 -11.30
C GLU A 94 -9.40 34.79 -10.44
N ASN A 95 -9.44 33.59 -11.04
CA ASN A 95 -9.33 32.33 -10.29
C ASN A 95 -7.91 31.78 -10.23
N LEU A 96 -6.98 32.16 -11.11
CA LEU A 96 -5.58 31.70 -11.11
C LEU A 96 -4.92 31.73 -9.72
N ILE A 97 -5.24 32.76 -8.92
CA ILE A 97 -4.75 32.94 -7.54
C ILE A 97 -5.74 32.46 -6.48
N LYS A 98 -7.06 32.42 -6.75
CA LYS A 98 -8.12 32.06 -5.79
C LYS A 98 -8.44 30.56 -5.79
N ASP A 99 -8.77 30.01 -6.97
CA ASP A 99 -8.95 28.59 -7.24
C ASP A 99 -8.27 28.25 -8.58
N THR A 100 -6.98 27.91 -8.49
CA THR A 100 -6.15 27.54 -9.63
C THR A 100 -6.69 26.32 -10.39
N LYS A 101 -7.42 25.43 -9.71
CA LYS A 101 -7.99 24.22 -10.32
C LYS A 101 -9.20 24.56 -11.18
N LEU A 102 -10.08 25.45 -10.72
CA LEU A 102 -11.18 25.99 -11.53
C LEU A 102 -10.62 26.76 -12.74
N ALA A 103 -9.61 27.61 -12.54
CA ALA A 103 -8.97 28.34 -13.62
C ALA A 103 -8.45 27.42 -14.74
N VAL A 104 -7.66 26.38 -14.40
CA VAL A 104 -7.14 25.44 -15.43
C VAL A 104 -8.24 24.59 -16.05
N LEU A 105 -9.28 24.19 -15.29
CA LEU A 105 -10.43 23.46 -15.82
C LEU A 105 -11.08 24.20 -17.00
N TYR A 106 -11.28 25.52 -16.88
CA TYR A 106 -11.89 26.32 -17.96
C TYR A 106 -11.00 26.48 -19.19
N LEU A 107 -9.67 26.57 -19.03
CA LEU A 107 -8.74 26.54 -20.18
C LEU A 107 -8.76 25.19 -20.91
N ASP A 108 -8.86 24.08 -20.17
CA ASP A 108 -8.83 22.74 -20.77
C ASP A 108 -10.09 22.39 -21.58
N LEU A 109 -11.19 23.14 -21.42
CA LEU A 109 -12.38 23.03 -22.28
C LEU A 109 -12.11 23.47 -23.73
N ILE A 110 -11.08 24.29 -23.96
CA ILE A 110 -10.76 24.84 -25.29
C ILE A 110 -10.00 23.79 -26.08
N THR A 111 -10.71 22.99 -26.86
CA THR A 111 -10.15 21.87 -27.65
C THR A 111 -9.40 22.32 -28.90
N ASP A 112 -9.68 23.53 -29.40
CA ASP A 112 -9.04 24.15 -30.56
C ASP A 112 -7.65 24.68 -30.17
N SER A 113 -6.58 24.08 -30.71
CA SER A 113 -5.20 24.44 -30.36
C SER A 113 -4.85 25.86 -30.80
N THR A 114 -5.30 26.30 -31.98
CA THR A 114 -4.98 27.63 -32.53
C THR A 114 -5.56 28.74 -31.64
N VAL A 115 -6.81 28.55 -31.21
CA VAL A 115 -7.46 29.40 -30.22
C VAL A 115 -6.70 29.38 -28.91
N ARG A 116 -6.38 28.19 -28.37
CA ARG A 116 -5.69 28.01 -27.09
C ARG A 116 -4.34 28.76 -27.08
N ASP A 117 -3.59 28.70 -28.16
CA ASP A 117 -2.31 29.41 -28.30
C ASP A 117 -2.50 30.93 -28.38
N THR A 118 -3.49 31.45 -29.12
CA THR A 118 -3.78 32.90 -29.12
C THR A 118 -4.20 33.41 -27.73
N ILE A 119 -4.94 32.62 -26.95
CA ILE A 119 -5.31 32.93 -25.57
C ILE A 119 -4.08 32.93 -24.66
N PHE A 120 -3.18 31.94 -24.82
CA PHE A 120 -1.90 31.91 -24.12
C PHE A 120 -1.03 33.11 -24.47
N GLU A 121 -1.00 33.59 -25.71
CA GLU A 121 -0.31 34.83 -26.07
C GLU A 121 -0.90 36.07 -25.40
N HIS A 122 -2.23 36.23 -25.38
CA HIS A 122 -2.88 37.35 -24.72
C HIS A 122 -2.61 37.36 -23.22
N LEU A 123 -2.75 36.20 -22.55
CA LEU A 123 -2.44 36.04 -21.13
C LEU A 123 -0.93 36.27 -20.85
N ARG A 124 -0.03 35.82 -21.74
CA ARG A 124 1.42 36.10 -21.63
C ARG A 124 1.71 37.59 -21.72
N LYS A 125 1.11 38.31 -22.68
CA LYS A 125 1.25 39.77 -22.85
C LYS A 125 0.71 40.51 -21.62
N PHE A 126 -0.45 40.08 -21.11
CA PHE A 126 -1.10 40.67 -19.94
C PHE A 126 -0.32 40.46 -18.61
N TYR A 127 0.41 39.35 -18.46
CA TYR A 127 1.22 39.06 -17.25
C TYR A 127 2.70 39.42 -17.35
N GLN A 128 3.18 40.16 -18.36
CA GLN A 128 4.61 40.51 -18.47
C GLN A 128 5.17 41.24 -17.24
N SER A 129 4.32 42.01 -16.54
CA SER A 129 4.67 42.74 -15.31
C SER A 129 4.42 41.95 -14.01
N ASP A 130 3.69 40.83 -14.06
CA ASP A 130 3.34 40.01 -12.89
C ASP A 130 4.06 38.66 -12.99
N THR A 131 5.28 38.60 -12.45
CA THR A 131 6.13 37.41 -12.55
C THR A 131 5.50 36.17 -11.92
N LEU A 132 4.58 36.32 -10.95
CA LEU A 132 3.91 35.24 -10.23
C LEU A 132 2.76 34.66 -11.04
N ARG A 133 1.89 35.50 -11.63
CA ARG A 133 0.87 35.02 -12.57
C ARG A 133 1.51 34.46 -13.84
N LEU A 134 2.59 35.07 -14.34
CA LEU A 134 3.33 34.57 -15.50
C LEU A 134 3.98 33.21 -15.25
N SER A 135 4.57 32.97 -14.07
CA SER A 135 5.17 31.67 -13.75
C SER A 135 4.12 30.57 -13.60
N LEU A 136 2.95 30.86 -13.03
CA LEU A 136 1.82 29.94 -13.01
C LEU A 136 1.31 29.65 -14.44
N LEU A 137 1.16 30.68 -15.28
CA LEU A 137 0.72 30.51 -16.67
C LEU A 137 1.69 29.65 -17.49
N GLU A 138 2.99 29.95 -17.49
CA GLU A 138 3.97 29.17 -18.27
C GLU A 138 4.06 27.72 -17.78
N TYR A 139 3.83 27.45 -16.49
CA TYR A 139 3.72 26.09 -15.94
C TYR A 139 2.43 25.37 -16.37
N VAL A 140 1.31 26.10 -16.53
CA VAL A 140 0.06 25.57 -17.11
C VAL A 140 0.20 25.25 -18.60
N ILE A 141 1.01 26.02 -19.34
CA ILE A 141 1.27 25.82 -20.77
C ILE A 141 2.24 24.66 -21.00
N ASN A 142 3.45 24.74 -20.45
CA ASN A 142 4.46 23.69 -20.55
C ASN A 142 5.41 23.72 -19.34
N PRO A 143 5.22 22.86 -18.32
CA PRO A 143 6.03 22.86 -17.10
C PRO A 143 7.47 22.39 -17.31
N ALA A 144 7.75 21.63 -18.38
CA ALA A 144 9.09 21.22 -18.76
C ALA A 144 9.89 22.34 -19.44
N SER A 145 9.22 23.38 -19.95
CA SER A 145 9.90 24.45 -20.67
C SER A 145 10.91 25.19 -19.78
N GLU A 146 12.10 25.46 -20.32
CA GLU A 146 13.17 26.13 -19.57
C GLU A 146 12.71 27.50 -19.02
N LYS A 147 11.82 28.19 -19.74
CA LYS A 147 11.16 29.43 -19.30
C LYS A 147 10.31 29.22 -18.04
N ALA A 148 9.42 28.23 -18.04
CA ALA A 148 8.61 27.91 -16.86
C ALA A 148 9.50 27.52 -15.67
N ARG A 149 10.50 26.65 -15.90
CA ARG A 149 11.45 26.20 -14.88
C ARG A 149 12.24 27.37 -14.27
N LYS A 150 12.77 28.28 -15.09
CA LYS A 150 13.47 29.51 -14.66
C LYS A 150 12.56 30.43 -13.84
N LEU A 151 11.33 30.70 -14.30
CA LEU A 151 10.39 31.58 -13.61
C LEU A 151 9.91 30.99 -12.27
N VAL A 152 9.60 29.69 -12.23
CA VAL A 152 9.17 29.01 -10.99
C VAL A 152 10.29 29.00 -9.94
N LEU A 153 11.52 28.66 -10.32
CA LEU A 153 12.66 28.69 -9.40
C LEU A 153 12.99 30.13 -8.97
N GLY A 154 12.96 31.10 -9.89
CA GLY A 154 13.16 32.52 -9.58
C GLY A 154 12.20 33.04 -8.50
N ASN A 155 10.89 32.82 -8.68
CA ASN A 155 9.88 33.22 -7.70
C ASN A 155 10.05 32.48 -6.36
N LEU A 156 10.34 31.17 -6.36
CA LEU A 156 10.64 30.42 -5.13
C LEU A 156 11.86 30.96 -4.40
N HIS A 157 12.92 31.35 -5.11
CA HIS A 157 14.11 31.95 -4.52
C HIS A 157 13.81 33.34 -3.94
N LEU A 158 13.00 34.17 -4.61
CA LEU A 158 12.57 35.47 -4.07
C LEU A 158 11.75 35.30 -2.78
N MET A 159 10.77 34.39 -2.77
CA MET A 159 9.94 34.10 -1.60
C MET A 159 10.76 33.57 -0.41
N LEU A 160 11.71 32.66 -0.66
CA LEU A 160 12.49 31.98 0.38
C LEU A 160 13.80 32.70 0.78
N LYS A 161 14.11 33.85 0.18
CA LYS A 161 15.32 34.66 0.49
C LYS A 161 15.14 35.59 1.70
N VAL A 162 13.89 35.87 2.13
CA VAL A 162 13.59 36.81 3.24
C VAL A 162 14.15 36.28 4.57
N PRO A 163 15.23 36.85 5.15
CA PRO A 163 15.90 36.23 6.31
C PRO A 163 15.14 36.44 7.62
N ASN A 164 14.42 37.56 7.73
CA ASN A 164 13.85 38.04 8.99
C ASN A 164 12.53 37.36 9.37
N GLU A 165 11.80 36.81 8.38
CA GLU A 165 10.50 36.16 8.58
C GLU A 165 10.42 34.75 7.95
N PRO A 166 11.27 33.79 8.38
CA PRO A 166 11.37 32.49 7.72
C PRO A 166 10.06 31.66 7.78
N LYS A 167 9.17 31.93 8.75
CA LYS A 167 7.81 31.36 8.82
C LYS A 167 6.89 31.93 7.74
N SER A 168 6.91 33.25 7.54
CA SER A 168 6.13 33.96 6.51
C SER A 168 6.58 33.52 5.11
N ALA A 169 7.90 33.53 4.88
CA ALA A 169 8.54 33.03 3.66
C ALA A 169 8.15 31.59 3.32
N ALA A 170 8.21 30.67 4.30
CA ALA A 170 7.81 29.27 4.11
C ALA A 170 6.32 29.13 3.78
N ALA A 171 5.43 29.85 4.47
CA ALA A 171 3.98 29.81 4.22
C ALA A 171 3.61 30.35 2.83
N ILE A 172 4.22 31.46 2.40
CA ILE A 172 4.02 32.04 1.05
C ILE A 172 4.52 31.07 -0.02
N ALA A 173 5.72 30.51 0.13
CA ALA A 173 6.27 29.55 -0.82
C ALA A 173 5.44 28.25 -0.87
N PHE A 174 4.99 27.72 0.27
CA PHE A 174 4.10 26.55 0.32
C PHE A 174 2.74 26.82 -0.35
N SER A 175 2.14 27.99 -0.14
CA SER A 175 0.92 28.41 -0.83
C SER A 175 1.12 28.46 -2.36
N TYR A 176 2.25 29.00 -2.83
CA TYR A 176 2.61 29.03 -4.25
C TYR A 176 2.86 27.63 -4.85
N ILE A 177 3.58 26.74 -4.14
CA ILE A 177 3.78 25.32 -4.55
C ILE A 177 2.43 24.58 -4.59
N THR A 178 1.52 24.85 -3.66
CA THR A 178 0.17 24.27 -3.66
C THR A 178 -0.64 24.72 -4.88
N LYS A 179 -0.52 25.99 -5.29
CA LYS A 179 -1.18 26.49 -6.52
C LYS A 179 -0.59 25.86 -7.78
N LEU A 180 0.73 25.70 -7.86
CA LEU A 180 1.38 24.91 -8.93
C LEU A 180 0.86 23.47 -8.97
N ALA A 181 0.73 22.80 -7.82
CA ALA A 181 0.18 21.44 -7.74
C ALA A 181 -1.29 21.36 -8.22
N LEU A 182 -2.09 22.38 -7.93
CA LEU A 182 -3.49 22.49 -8.34
C LEU A 182 -3.69 22.78 -9.85
N THR A 183 -2.62 23.06 -10.61
CA THR A 183 -2.69 23.12 -12.09
C THR A 183 -2.89 21.76 -12.77
N ASP A 184 -2.71 20.68 -12.00
CA ASP A 184 -2.72 19.28 -12.44
C ASP A 184 -1.80 18.91 -13.63
N ARG A 185 -0.85 19.78 -14.02
CA ARG A 185 0.10 19.46 -15.10
C ARG A 185 1.15 18.44 -14.68
N VAL A 186 1.56 17.58 -15.62
CA VAL A 186 2.66 16.62 -15.42
C VAL A 186 3.98 17.31 -15.74
N ASN A 187 4.88 17.41 -14.76
CA ASN A 187 6.23 17.92 -14.98
C ASN A 187 7.26 16.76 -15.03
N PRO A 188 7.83 16.43 -16.21
CA PRO A 188 8.84 15.39 -16.31
C PRO A 188 10.21 15.82 -15.73
N GLU A 189 10.55 17.11 -15.79
CA GLU A 189 11.87 17.62 -15.41
C GLU A 189 11.89 18.13 -13.96
N SER A 190 12.63 17.46 -13.07
CA SER A 190 12.61 17.80 -11.66
C SER A 190 13.20 19.19 -11.36
N LEU A 191 12.46 19.99 -10.59
CA LEU A 191 12.85 21.34 -10.16
C LEU A 191 13.68 21.26 -8.87
N LEU A 192 14.98 21.49 -8.96
CA LEU A 192 15.90 21.39 -7.82
C LEU A 192 15.92 22.69 -6.98
N LEU A 193 15.40 22.63 -5.76
CA LEU A 193 15.40 23.75 -4.81
C LEU A 193 16.67 23.74 -3.96
N TYR A 194 17.49 24.79 -4.02
CA TYR A 194 18.79 24.84 -3.32
C TYR A 194 18.72 24.56 -1.81
N LEU A 195 19.84 24.05 -1.26
CA LEU A 195 20.01 23.62 0.13
C LEU A 195 19.35 24.56 1.15
N ASN A 196 19.71 25.86 1.12
CA ASN A 196 19.23 26.84 2.09
C ASN A 196 17.72 27.10 1.99
N PHE A 197 17.18 27.18 0.77
CA PHE A 197 15.74 27.39 0.56
C PHE A 197 14.92 26.15 0.96
N SER A 198 15.40 24.94 0.66
CA SER A 198 14.78 23.71 1.15
C SER A 198 14.79 23.64 2.69
N LYS A 199 15.88 24.12 3.33
CA LYS A 199 16.03 24.20 4.79
C LYS A 199 15.01 25.16 5.42
N VAL A 200 14.74 26.31 4.79
CA VAL A 200 13.68 27.23 5.25
C VAL A 200 12.31 26.56 5.13
N LEU A 201 11.99 26.00 3.96
CA LEU A 201 10.69 25.40 3.68
C LEU A 201 10.34 24.25 4.65
N TYR A 202 11.24 23.27 4.86
CA TYR A 202 10.93 22.12 5.72
C TYR A 202 10.96 22.46 7.22
N LYS A 203 11.82 23.38 7.67
CA LYS A 203 11.92 23.71 9.12
C LYS A 203 10.80 24.61 9.63
N HIS A 204 10.25 25.47 8.76
CA HIS A 204 9.30 26.51 9.19
C HIS A 204 7.86 26.24 8.75
N THR A 205 7.60 25.23 7.91
CA THR A 205 6.24 24.71 7.69
C THR A 205 5.76 23.90 8.92
N PRO A 206 4.57 24.16 9.47
CA PRO A 206 4.00 23.39 10.59
C PRO A 206 3.83 21.89 10.29
N LYS A 207 4.00 21.02 11.29
CA LYS A 207 3.98 19.55 11.09
C LYS A 207 2.63 19.01 10.64
N ASP A 208 1.55 19.63 11.10
CA ASP A 208 0.17 19.43 10.64
C ASP A 208 -0.02 19.69 9.13
N GLN A 209 0.86 20.50 8.52
CA GLN A 209 0.83 20.79 7.08
C GLN A 209 1.84 19.95 6.28
N TRP A 210 2.69 19.14 6.92
CA TRP A 210 3.73 18.35 6.23
C TRP A 210 3.13 17.35 5.23
N GLN A 211 1.94 16.81 5.50
CA GLN A 211 1.20 15.95 4.57
C GLN A 211 0.88 16.69 3.25
N GLN A 212 0.38 17.93 3.35
CA GLN A 212 0.03 18.75 2.19
C GLN A 212 1.28 19.27 1.46
N LEU A 213 2.33 19.67 2.20
CA LEU A 213 3.63 20.05 1.64
C LEU A 213 4.24 18.90 0.84
N TYR A 214 4.26 17.69 1.39
CA TYR A 214 4.79 16.50 0.72
C TYR A 214 4.02 16.21 -0.58
N ALA A 215 2.69 16.23 -0.52
CA ALA A 215 1.84 16.06 -1.70
C ALA A 215 2.14 17.12 -2.76
N ALA A 216 2.12 18.42 -2.42
CA ALA A 216 2.33 19.50 -3.38
C ALA A 216 3.73 19.49 -4.01
N VAL A 217 4.77 19.12 -3.25
CA VAL A 217 6.15 18.95 -3.75
C VAL A 217 6.26 17.77 -4.73
N LEU A 218 5.57 16.65 -4.47
CA LEU A 218 5.49 15.52 -5.40
C LEU A 218 4.69 15.86 -6.65
N GLN A 219 3.50 16.46 -6.51
CA GLN A 219 2.62 16.83 -7.63
C GLN A 219 3.30 17.78 -8.63
N THR A 220 4.29 18.56 -8.19
CA THR A 220 5.04 19.54 -9.00
C THR A 220 6.40 19.03 -9.50
N ASN A 221 6.83 17.83 -9.06
CA ASN A 221 8.19 17.28 -9.25
C ASN A 221 9.28 18.26 -8.76
N ILE A 222 9.06 18.89 -7.60
CA ILE A 222 10.09 19.67 -6.90
C ILE A 222 10.94 18.71 -6.06
N ARG A 223 12.27 18.87 -6.11
CA ARG A 223 13.23 18.09 -5.33
C ARG A 223 14.08 19.00 -4.45
N PHE A 224 14.30 18.60 -3.20
CA PHE A 224 15.13 19.36 -2.27
C PHE A 224 16.62 19.06 -2.54
N GLY A 225 17.44 20.11 -2.63
CA GLY A 225 18.89 20.03 -2.83
C GLY A 225 19.66 19.34 -1.70
N ASN A 226 18.99 19.02 -0.59
CA ASN A 226 19.42 17.97 0.32
C ASN A 226 18.29 16.94 0.44
N TYR A 227 18.56 15.72 -0.05
CA TYR A 227 17.64 14.59 0.00
C TYR A 227 17.21 14.26 1.45
N HIS A 228 18.08 14.44 2.45
CA HIS A 228 17.75 14.20 3.86
C HIS A 228 16.62 15.10 4.39
N HIS A 229 16.48 16.34 3.88
CA HIS A 229 15.35 17.21 4.24
C HIS A 229 14.01 16.62 3.76
N TYR A 230 14.00 15.97 2.59
CA TYR A 230 12.84 15.31 2.02
C TYR A 230 12.54 13.98 2.71
N GLU A 231 13.56 13.17 2.99
CA GLU A 231 13.41 11.95 3.79
C GLU A 231 12.84 12.26 5.19
N THR A 232 13.29 13.33 5.85
CA THR A 232 12.79 13.73 7.18
C THR A 232 11.27 13.97 7.19
N VAL A 233 10.73 14.63 6.15
CA VAL A 233 9.29 14.87 6.01
C VAL A 233 8.55 13.57 5.68
N ARG A 234 9.06 12.77 4.74
CA ARG A 234 8.42 11.50 4.37
C ARG A 234 8.43 10.49 5.52
N ASP A 235 9.53 10.36 6.25
CA ASP A 235 9.68 9.34 7.30
C ASP A 235 8.81 9.66 8.51
N TYR A 236 8.54 10.94 8.78
CA TYR A 236 7.48 11.36 9.70
C TYR A 236 6.09 10.89 9.24
N LEU A 237 5.75 11.08 7.95
CA LEU A 237 4.48 10.60 7.40
C LEU A 237 4.38 9.06 7.38
N LEU A 238 5.49 8.35 7.12
CA LEU A 238 5.54 6.88 7.16
C LEU A 238 5.40 6.31 8.58
N GLN A 239 5.81 7.05 9.61
CA GLN A 239 5.56 6.73 11.03
C GLN A 239 4.14 7.14 11.49
N GLY A 240 3.44 7.94 10.69
CA GLY A 240 2.15 8.53 11.03
C GLY A 240 0.93 7.62 10.85
N SER A 241 -0.20 8.27 10.68
CA SER A 241 -1.51 7.63 10.48
C SER A 241 -1.55 6.80 9.19
N ALA A 242 -2.64 6.05 8.98
CA ALA A 242 -2.82 5.34 7.71
C ALA A 242 -2.99 6.33 6.54
N LEU A 243 -3.61 7.49 6.81
CA LEU A 243 -3.75 8.58 5.84
C LEU A 243 -2.42 9.26 5.50
N ASP A 244 -1.52 9.42 6.49
CA ASP A 244 -0.16 9.93 6.25
C ASP A 244 0.67 8.95 5.42
N ARG A 245 0.59 7.65 5.73
CA ARG A 245 1.22 6.59 4.95
C ARG A 245 0.68 6.50 3.52
N PHE A 246 -0.62 6.71 3.32
CA PHE A 246 -1.23 6.82 1.99
C PHE A 246 -0.63 7.99 1.19
N VAL A 247 -0.54 9.18 1.79
CA VAL A 247 0.06 10.35 1.13
C VAL A 247 1.58 10.18 0.93
N ALA A 248 2.30 9.51 1.83
CA ALA A 248 3.72 9.20 1.65
C ALA A 248 4.00 8.18 0.52
N ARG A 249 3.00 7.37 0.14
CA ARG A 249 3.05 6.40 -0.99
C ARG A 249 2.59 7.01 -2.32
N THR A 250 1.63 7.93 -2.30
CA THR A 250 0.96 8.47 -3.51
C THR A 250 1.28 9.93 -3.83
N GLY A 251 1.47 10.77 -2.81
CA GLY A 251 1.48 12.23 -2.94
C GLY A 251 0.11 12.82 -3.25
N PHE A 252 -0.99 12.17 -2.83
CA PHE A 252 -2.35 12.64 -3.05
C PHE A 252 -2.64 13.95 -2.29
N LEU A 253 -3.00 15.00 -3.02
CA LEU A 253 -3.25 16.33 -2.46
C LEU A 253 -4.65 16.40 -1.81
N GLY A 254 -4.73 16.91 -0.58
CA GLY A 254 -6.00 17.04 0.14
C GLY A 254 -6.67 15.70 0.47
N ALA A 255 -5.87 14.66 0.74
CA ALA A 255 -6.36 13.30 0.99
C ALA A 255 -7.37 13.25 2.16
N LYS A 256 -8.43 12.46 1.98
CA LYS A 256 -9.45 12.19 3.01
C LYS A 256 -9.38 10.73 3.44
N TRP A 257 -9.91 10.45 4.62
CA TRP A 257 -9.92 9.12 5.25
C TRP A 257 -10.43 7.97 4.37
N HIS A 258 -11.26 8.24 3.36
CA HIS A 258 -11.79 7.23 2.43
C HIS A 258 -10.98 7.05 1.14
N HIS A 259 -9.94 7.87 0.91
CA HIS A 259 -9.01 7.68 -0.21
C HIS A 259 -8.02 6.53 0.08
N THR A 260 -7.88 6.08 1.34
CA THR A 260 -7.01 4.93 1.70
C THR A 260 -7.45 3.62 1.05
N GLU A 261 -8.74 3.50 0.68
CA GLU A 261 -9.32 2.36 -0.06
C GLU A 261 -9.58 2.70 -1.54
N GLU A 262 -9.13 3.87 -2.02
CA GLU A 262 -9.34 4.28 -3.40
C GLU A 262 -8.41 3.49 -4.33
N SER A 263 -9.03 2.65 -5.16
CA SER A 263 -8.38 1.57 -5.89
C SER A 263 -7.89 1.96 -7.29
N ASN A 264 -8.11 3.21 -7.73
CA ASN A 264 -7.70 3.69 -9.05
C ASN A 264 -7.29 5.16 -8.98
N LEU A 265 -6.02 5.45 -9.24
CA LEU A 265 -5.49 6.82 -9.31
C LEU A 265 -5.51 7.33 -10.76
N PRO A 266 -5.89 8.60 -11.02
CA PRO A 266 -5.91 9.14 -12.38
C PRO A 266 -4.57 9.01 -13.12
N GLU A 267 -4.59 8.76 -14.42
CA GLU A 267 -3.37 8.60 -15.25
C GLU A 267 -2.40 9.79 -15.17
N VAL A 268 -2.92 11.00 -15.03
CA VAL A 268 -2.12 12.23 -14.78
C VAL A 268 -1.34 12.13 -13.47
N HIS A 269 -1.98 11.59 -12.43
CA HIS A 269 -1.37 11.36 -11.11
C HIS A 269 -0.37 10.21 -11.15
N LYS A 270 -0.68 9.09 -11.83
CA LYS A 270 0.28 8.00 -12.08
C LYS A 270 1.56 8.53 -12.75
N LYS A 271 1.43 9.31 -13.82
CA LYS A 271 2.60 9.88 -14.54
C LYS A 271 3.45 10.79 -13.64
N LYS A 272 2.85 11.62 -12.78
CA LYS A 272 3.59 12.39 -11.76
C LYS A 272 4.34 11.50 -10.78
N MET A 273 3.74 10.39 -10.32
CA MET A 273 4.43 9.40 -9.48
C MET A 273 5.63 8.77 -10.22
N VAL A 274 5.48 8.40 -11.50
CA VAL A 274 6.59 7.89 -12.33
C VAL A 274 7.74 8.90 -12.41
N HIS A 275 7.49 10.18 -12.73
CA HIS A 275 8.58 11.15 -12.83
C HIS A 275 9.25 11.44 -11.48
N HIS A 276 8.46 11.65 -10.42
CA HIS A 276 8.98 12.06 -9.11
C HIS A 276 9.73 10.95 -8.37
N PHE A 277 9.18 9.73 -8.28
CA PHE A 277 9.75 8.67 -7.44
C PHE A 277 11.05 8.06 -8.00
N LEU A 278 11.82 7.43 -7.09
CA LEU A 278 12.96 6.58 -7.42
C LEU A 278 12.49 5.14 -7.68
N ILE A 279 13.14 4.44 -8.61
CA ILE A 279 12.78 3.06 -8.99
C ILE A 279 12.81 2.09 -7.81
N SER A 280 13.78 2.25 -6.89
CA SER A 280 13.88 1.47 -5.64
C SER A 280 12.74 1.75 -4.64
N ARG A 281 12.11 2.94 -4.69
CA ARG A 281 10.94 3.28 -3.86
C ARG A 281 9.65 2.70 -4.44
N LEU A 282 9.50 2.69 -5.77
CA LEU A 282 8.40 1.98 -6.43
C LEU A 282 8.48 0.48 -6.15
N ALA A 283 9.64 -0.15 -6.35
CA ALA A 283 9.87 -1.56 -6.04
C ALA A 283 9.56 -1.90 -4.56
N LEU A 284 9.90 -1.01 -3.62
CA LEU A 284 9.54 -1.16 -2.21
C LEU A 284 8.01 -1.13 -1.99
N PHE A 285 7.30 -0.21 -2.64
CA PHE A 285 5.83 -0.11 -2.53
C PHE A 285 5.12 -1.30 -3.17
N THR A 286 5.58 -1.78 -4.34
CA THR A 286 5.09 -3.01 -4.97
C THR A 286 5.29 -4.22 -4.05
N GLN A 287 6.49 -4.39 -3.49
CA GLN A 287 6.78 -5.49 -2.54
C GLN A 287 5.97 -5.39 -1.25
N GLN A 288 5.60 -4.18 -0.79
CA GLN A 288 4.66 -4.02 0.32
C GLN A 288 3.24 -4.44 -0.05
N ALA A 289 2.71 -4.02 -1.20
CA ALA A 289 1.37 -4.40 -1.65
C ALA A 289 1.23 -5.93 -1.86
N ILE A 290 2.23 -6.56 -2.49
CA ILE A 290 2.34 -8.02 -2.65
C ILE A 290 2.30 -8.72 -1.29
N ARG A 291 3.13 -8.29 -0.32
CA ARG A 291 3.14 -8.86 1.05
C ARG A 291 1.84 -8.64 1.82
N GLN A 292 1.07 -7.60 1.48
CA GLN A 292 -0.27 -7.35 2.03
C GLN A 292 -1.38 -8.11 1.27
N ARG A 293 -1.04 -8.91 0.24
CA ARG A 293 -1.96 -9.58 -0.71
C ARG A 293 -2.97 -8.62 -1.37
N ASP A 294 -2.62 -7.34 -1.51
CA ASP A 294 -3.42 -6.33 -2.22
C ASP A 294 -3.03 -6.32 -3.70
N ILE A 295 -3.72 -7.12 -4.52
CA ILE A 295 -3.46 -7.23 -5.97
C ILE A 295 -3.69 -5.91 -6.70
N THR A 296 -4.67 -5.09 -6.28
CA THR A 296 -5.01 -3.86 -7.02
C THR A 296 -3.91 -2.82 -6.88
N ASN A 297 -3.41 -2.61 -5.65
CA ASN A 297 -2.21 -1.80 -5.44
C ASN A 297 -0.95 -2.49 -6.00
N GLY A 298 -0.87 -3.82 -5.96
CA GLY A 298 0.22 -4.61 -6.54
C GLY A 298 0.42 -4.30 -8.03
N ASN A 299 -0.64 -4.49 -8.83
CA ASN A 299 -0.66 -4.18 -10.26
C ASN A 299 -0.33 -2.70 -10.53
N MET A 300 -0.93 -1.76 -9.78
CA MET A 300 -0.66 -0.32 -9.95
C MET A 300 0.80 0.06 -9.67
N TYR A 301 1.40 -0.40 -8.56
CA TYR A 301 2.81 -0.11 -8.28
C TYR A 301 3.76 -0.87 -9.21
N LEU A 302 3.35 -2.01 -9.78
CA LEU A 302 4.11 -2.73 -10.80
C LEU A 302 4.09 -2.01 -12.16
N GLU A 303 2.94 -1.53 -12.61
CA GLU A 303 2.77 -0.67 -13.79
C GLU A 303 3.66 0.58 -13.69
N LEU A 304 3.61 1.28 -12.55
CA LEU A 304 4.46 2.44 -12.25
C LEU A 304 5.95 2.08 -12.25
N LEU A 305 6.32 0.90 -11.74
CA LEU A 305 7.71 0.42 -11.69
C LEU A 305 8.25 0.11 -13.10
N VAL A 306 7.45 -0.53 -13.95
CA VAL A 306 7.81 -0.83 -15.34
C VAL A 306 7.91 0.46 -16.15
N SER A 307 6.92 1.35 -16.06
CA SER A 307 6.96 2.67 -16.72
C SER A 307 8.17 3.51 -16.25
N LYS A 308 8.59 3.38 -14.99
CA LYS A 308 9.82 4.03 -14.49
C LYS A 308 11.07 3.40 -15.10
N PHE A 309 11.12 2.09 -15.25
CA PHE A 309 12.22 1.36 -15.86
C PHE A 309 12.36 1.73 -17.35
N GLU A 310 11.26 1.76 -18.11
CA GLU A 310 11.22 2.18 -19.51
C GLU A 310 11.74 3.62 -19.71
N VAL A 311 11.31 4.56 -18.86
CA VAL A 311 11.75 5.97 -18.90
C VAL A 311 13.22 6.16 -18.52
N LEU A 312 13.83 5.23 -17.78
CA LEU A 312 15.26 5.25 -17.44
C LEU A 312 16.12 4.48 -18.44
N ASN A 313 15.61 3.36 -18.97
CA ASN A 313 16.29 2.41 -19.85
C ASN A 313 17.69 1.94 -19.36
N GLU A 314 17.85 1.76 -18.04
CA GLU A 314 19.12 1.39 -17.43
C GLU A 314 19.18 -0.11 -17.06
N PRO A 315 20.01 -0.94 -17.71
CA PRO A 315 19.99 -2.40 -17.53
C PRO A 315 20.32 -2.86 -16.10
N LYS A 316 21.07 -2.05 -15.34
CA LYS A 316 21.36 -2.25 -13.90
C LYS A 316 20.10 -2.38 -13.01
N HIS A 317 18.93 -2.02 -13.52
CA HIS A 317 17.66 -2.13 -12.80
C HIS A 317 16.79 -3.32 -13.23
N LEU A 318 17.17 -4.05 -14.29
CA LEU A 318 16.40 -5.19 -14.80
C LEU A 318 16.21 -6.29 -13.74
N GLN A 319 17.29 -6.69 -13.04
CA GLN A 319 17.22 -7.69 -11.97
C GLN A 319 16.26 -7.28 -10.83
N LEU A 320 16.20 -5.99 -10.49
CA LEU A 320 15.27 -5.50 -9.47
C LEU A 320 13.82 -5.64 -9.94
N VAL A 321 13.51 -5.23 -11.17
CA VAL A 321 12.16 -5.35 -11.76
C VAL A 321 11.74 -6.83 -11.86
N LEU A 322 12.61 -7.69 -12.40
CA LEU A 322 12.37 -9.13 -12.48
C LEU A 322 12.13 -9.76 -11.10
N SER A 323 12.89 -9.39 -10.06
CA SER A 323 12.67 -9.89 -8.70
C SER A 323 11.30 -9.48 -8.11
N VAL A 324 10.76 -8.33 -8.51
CA VAL A 324 9.42 -7.87 -8.13
C VAL A 324 8.36 -8.63 -8.92
N MET A 325 8.54 -8.82 -10.23
CA MET A 325 7.62 -9.58 -11.09
C MET A 325 7.50 -11.05 -10.63
N LEU A 326 8.61 -11.70 -10.29
CA LEU A 326 8.61 -13.04 -9.67
C LEU A 326 7.82 -13.04 -8.35
N SER A 327 8.12 -12.10 -7.46
CA SER A 327 7.42 -11.97 -6.16
C SER A 327 5.91 -11.79 -6.35
N HIS A 328 5.51 -11.09 -7.40
CA HIS A 328 4.13 -10.85 -7.79
C HIS A 328 3.44 -12.13 -8.30
N SER A 329 4.02 -12.81 -9.30
CA SER A 329 3.42 -14.02 -9.89
C SER A 329 3.26 -15.13 -8.86
N MET A 330 4.29 -15.40 -8.05
CA MET A 330 4.24 -16.43 -7.01
C MET A 330 3.14 -16.18 -5.96
N THR A 331 2.81 -14.92 -5.68
CA THR A 331 1.84 -14.54 -4.64
C THR A 331 0.39 -14.54 -5.13
N PHE A 332 0.16 -14.28 -6.42
CA PHE A 332 -1.20 -14.08 -6.96
C PHE A 332 -1.67 -15.15 -7.97
N LYS A 333 -0.75 -15.81 -8.68
CA LYS A 333 -1.05 -17.01 -9.48
C LYS A 333 -0.74 -18.30 -8.71
N GLY A 334 0.42 -18.35 -8.05
CA GLY A 334 0.87 -19.48 -7.25
C GLY A 334 2.38 -19.75 -7.41
N PRO A 335 3.00 -20.49 -6.48
CA PRO A 335 4.47 -20.61 -6.41
C PRO A 335 5.08 -21.37 -7.59
N GLN A 336 4.30 -22.19 -8.29
CA GLN A 336 4.72 -22.94 -9.49
C GLN A 336 5.28 -22.03 -10.61
N GLU A 337 4.87 -20.75 -10.66
CA GLU A 337 5.42 -19.75 -11.60
C GLU A 337 6.94 -19.53 -11.43
N CYS A 338 7.56 -20.00 -10.34
CA CYS A 338 9.01 -19.99 -10.19
C CYS A 338 9.71 -20.84 -11.26
N VAL A 339 9.09 -21.93 -11.73
CA VAL A 339 9.59 -22.80 -12.82
C VAL A 339 9.79 -22.00 -14.10
N SER A 340 8.73 -21.31 -14.54
CA SER A 340 8.74 -20.49 -15.75
C SER A 340 9.73 -19.33 -15.67
N PHE A 341 9.86 -18.72 -14.48
CA PHE A 341 10.82 -17.63 -14.25
C PHE A 341 12.28 -18.11 -14.22
N LEU A 342 12.57 -19.27 -13.62
CA LEU A 342 13.92 -19.84 -13.61
C LEU A 342 14.33 -20.32 -15.01
N ARG A 343 13.42 -20.93 -15.79
CA ARG A 343 13.63 -21.19 -17.23
C ARG A 343 13.92 -19.91 -18.01
N TYR A 344 13.15 -18.84 -17.82
CA TYR A 344 13.43 -17.55 -18.45
C TYR A 344 14.82 -16.98 -18.10
N ILE A 345 15.32 -17.21 -16.88
CA ILE A 345 16.69 -16.81 -16.50
C ILE A 345 17.75 -17.62 -17.27
N ILE A 346 17.56 -18.93 -17.45
CA ILE A 346 18.44 -19.80 -18.24
C ILE A 346 18.43 -19.32 -19.71
N ASP A 347 17.24 -19.27 -20.33
CA ASP A 347 17.03 -18.88 -21.74
C ASP A 347 17.58 -17.48 -22.05
N SER A 348 17.56 -16.57 -21.06
CA SER A 348 18.08 -15.20 -21.19
C SER A 348 19.56 -15.04 -20.78
N ASN A 349 20.25 -16.14 -20.41
CA ASN A 349 21.62 -16.16 -19.89
C ASN A 349 21.87 -15.17 -18.71
N LEU A 350 20.85 -14.95 -17.89
CA LEU A 350 20.89 -14.08 -16.72
C LEU A 350 21.53 -14.83 -15.53
N SER A 351 22.20 -14.10 -14.64
CA SER A 351 22.70 -14.67 -13.40
C SER A 351 21.60 -14.85 -12.36
N VAL A 352 21.44 -16.07 -11.85
CA VAL A 352 20.67 -16.32 -10.63
C VAL A 352 21.39 -15.65 -9.45
N VAL A 353 20.65 -14.85 -8.69
CA VAL A 353 21.11 -14.22 -7.45
C VAL A 353 20.53 -15.01 -6.27
N PRO A 354 21.30 -15.39 -5.22
CA PRO A 354 20.75 -16.18 -4.10
C PRO A 354 19.58 -15.51 -3.37
N ASN A 355 19.60 -14.18 -3.21
CA ASN A 355 18.46 -13.35 -2.80
C ASN A 355 17.15 -13.61 -3.58
N THR A 356 17.21 -14.02 -4.85
CA THR A 356 16.04 -14.37 -5.67
C THR A 356 15.53 -15.76 -5.34
N LEU A 357 16.42 -16.73 -5.12
CA LEU A 357 16.07 -18.08 -4.66
C LEU A 357 15.48 -18.06 -3.25
N LEU A 358 16.02 -17.23 -2.33
CA LEU A 358 15.46 -17.04 -0.99
C LEU A 358 14.02 -16.50 -1.02
N ARG A 359 13.67 -15.66 -2.02
CA ARG A 359 12.28 -15.21 -2.22
C ARG A 359 11.36 -16.33 -2.69
N ILE A 360 11.85 -17.25 -3.52
CA ILE A 360 11.11 -18.45 -3.93
C ILE A 360 10.88 -19.35 -2.70
N LEU A 361 11.94 -19.59 -1.89
CA LEU A 361 11.85 -20.36 -0.66
C LEU A 361 10.78 -19.81 0.31
N THR A 362 10.75 -18.49 0.53
CA THR A 362 9.72 -17.85 1.35
C THR A 362 8.31 -18.00 0.78
N ALA A 363 8.13 -17.93 -0.54
CA ALA A 363 6.83 -18.13 -1.17
C ALA A 363 6.35 -19.60 -1.06
N LEU A 364 7.23 -20.57 -1.35
CA LEU A 364 6.97 -22.00 -1.18
C LEU A 364 6.52 -22.31 0.25
N ARG A 365 7.25 -21.80 1.26
CA ARG A 365 6.88 -21.99 2.67
C ARG A 365 5.54 -21.34 3.04
N LEU A 366 5.22 -20.16 2.50
CA LEU A 366 3.97 -19.45 2.79
C LEU A 366 2.75 -20.21 2.24
N GLU A 367 2.86 -20.77 1.03
CA GLU A 367 1.80 -21.58 0.42
C GLU A 367 1.92 -23.09 0.76
N LYS A 368 2.82 -23.46 1.69
CA LYS A 368 3.01 -24.81 2.27
C LYS A 368 3.59 -25.90 1.34
N PHE A 369 4.26 -25.50 0.26
CA PHE A 369 5.06 -26.37 -0.61
C PHE A 369 6.41 -26.70 0.08
N TYR A 370 6.33 -27.52 1.13
CA TYR A 370 7.44 -27.75 2.05
C TYR A 370 8.52 -28.70 1.49
N ASP A 371 8.19 -29.56 0.52
CA ASP A 371 9.15 -30.50 -0.05
C ASP A 371 10.03 -29.81 -1.10
N GLU A 372 9.42 -29.00 -1.96
CA GLU A 372 10.10 -28.11 -2.89
C GLU A 372 10.91 -27.03 -2.16
N ALA A 373 10.44 -26.56 -1.00
CA ALA A 373 11.21 -25.69 -0.12
C ALA A 373 12.49 -26.38 0.41
N LEU A 374 12.42 -27.65 0.79
CA LEU A 374 13.59 -28.42 1.26
C LEU A 374 14.56 -28.73 0.12
N LEU A 375 14.06 -29.05 -1.08
CA LEU A 375 14.86 -29.18 -2.30
C LEU A 375 15.66 -27.88 -2.58
N LEU A 376 15.00 -26.73 -2.50
CA LEU A 376 15.61 -25.43 -2.74
C LEU A 376 16.59 -25.01 -1.63
N VAL A 377 16.33 -25.39 -0.38
CA VAL A 377 17.28 -25.27 0.74
C VAL A 377 18.58 -26.04 0.43
N ASN A 378 18.45 -27.31 0.02
CA ASN A 378 19.61 -28.13 -0.36
C ASN A 378 20.42 -27.53 -1.52
N TYR A 379 19.74 -27.00 -2.56
CA TYR A 379 20.43 -26.29 -3.64
C TYR A 379 21.18 -25.04 -3.13
N LEU A 380 20.52 -24.22 -2.30
CA LEU A 380 21.08 -22.98 -1.76
C LEU A 380 22.36 -23.18 -0.93
N HIS A 381 22.61 -24.38 -0.41
CA HIS A 381 23.86 -24.72 0.28
C HIS A 381 25.06 -24.85 -0.68
N THR A 382 24.82 -25.02 -1.98
CA THR A 382 25.86 -25.03 -3.02
C THR A 382 26.19 -23.63 -3.57
N GLU A 383 25.51 -22.60 -3.07
CA GLU A 383 25.71 -21.20 -3.46
C GLU A 383 26.67 -20.45 -2.53
N LYS A 384 27.41 -19.48 -3.08
CA LYS A 384 28.25 -18.58 -2.29
C LYS A 384 27.40 -17.48 -1.66
N LEU A 385 26.74 -17.81 -0.54
CA LEU A 385 25.90 -16.90 0.22
C LEU A 385 26.72 -15.82 0.94
N SER A 386 26.23 -14.58 0.96
CA SER A 386 26.72 -13.56 1.88
C SER A 386 26.34 -13.90 3.33
N ALA A 387 27.04 -13.31 4.32
CA ALA A 387 26.72 -13.50 5.73
C ALA A 387 25.27 -13.13 6.09
N THR A 388 24.68 -12.15 5.39
CA THR A 388 23.25 -11.80 5.52
C THR A 388 22.33 -12.86 4.92
N GLU A 389 22.63 -13.35 3.71
CA GLU A 389 21.83 -14.40 3.06
C GLU A 389 21.89 -15.73 3.85
N ARG A 390 23.02 -16.04 4.50
CA ARG A 390 23.14 -17.17 5.43
C ARG A 390 22.21 -17.02 6.64
N VAL A 391 22.14 -15.84 7.27
CA VAL A 391 21.25 -15.60 8.42
C VAL A 391 19.78 -15.70 8.01
N ASP A 392 19.41 -15.10 6.87
CA ASP A 392 18.05 -15.20 6.33
C ASP A 392 17.69 -16.66 5.98
N LEU A 393 18.60 -17.42 5.38
CA LEU A 393 18.41 -18.85 5.09
C LEU A 393 18.23 -19.69 6.36
N VAL A 394 19.08 -19.51 7.38
CA VAL A 394 18.97 -20.24 8.66
C VAL A 394 17.63 -19.94 9.36
N ALA A 395 17.17 -18.70 9.33
CA ALA A 395 15.86 -18.33 9.86
C ALA A 395 14.71 -18.97 9.05
N GLU A 396 14.83 -19.05 7.73
CA GLU A 396 13.79 -19.62 6.88
C GLU A 396 13.76 -21.15 6.92
N ILE A 397 14.90 -21.83 7.08
CA ILE A 397 14.99 -23.28 7.38
C ILE A 397 14.19 -23.59 8.64
N MET A 398 14.41 -22.85 9.74
CA MET A 398 13.65 -23.05 10.97
C MET A 398 12.15 -22.86 10.75
N LYS A 399 11.72 -21.89 9.93
CA LYS A 399 10.31 -21.66 9.59
C LYS A 399 9.73 -22.74 8.66
N VAL A 400 10.53 -23.36 7.79
CA VAL A 400 10.14 -24.53 6.97
C VAL A 400 9.95 -25.75 7.87
N ILE A 401 10.94 -26.09 8.70
CA ILE A 401 10.92 -27.25 9.60
C ILE A 401 9.79 -27.15 10.62
N THR A 402 9.64 -26.00 11.30
CA THR A 402 8.56 -25.77 12.28
C THR A 402 7.16 -25.70 11.65
N GLY A 403 7.09 -25.41 10.34
CA GLY A 403 5.86 -25.50 9.55
C GLY A 403 5.51 -26.94 9.19
N LYS A 404 6.40 -27.64 8.47
CA LYS A 404 6.21 -29.02 8.00
C LYS A 404 6.01 -30.02 9.15
N PHE A 405 6.80 -29.89 10.21
CA PHE A 405 6.81 -30.81 11.35
C PHE A 405 6.15 -30.21 12.60
N SER A 406 5.10 -29.41 12.42
CA SER A 406 4.43 -28.64 13.49
C SER A 406 3.84 -29.48 14.64
N SER A 407 3.67 -30.79 14.45
CA SER A 407 3.22 -31.75 15.47
C SER A 407 4.35 -32.58 16.10
N HIS A 408 5.59 -32.41 15.62
CA HIS A 408 6.75 -33.22 16.00
C HIS A 408 7.89 -32.33 16.54
N PRO A 409 7.73 -31.73 17.73
CA PRO A 409 8.70 -30.77 18.29
C PRO A 409 10.13 -31.31 18.40
N LYS A 410 10.32 -32.62 18.56
CA LYS A 410 11.65 -33.26 18.58
C LYS A 410 12.46 -32.97 17.31
N ILE A 411 11.80 -32.94 16.14
CA ILE A 411 12.46 -32.62 14.85
C ILE A 411 12.89 -31.15 14.82
N ALA A 412 12.04 -30.23 15.30
CA ALA A 412 12.40 -28.83 15.43
C ALA A 412 13.57 -28.61 16.40
N VAL A 413 13.62 -29.34 17.52
CA VAL A 413 14.76 -29.32 18.46
C VAL A 413 16.03 -29.89 17.82
N ALA A 414 15.95 -30.96 17.01
CA ALA A 414 17.09 -31.56 16.34
C ALA A 414 17.75 -30.61 15.31
N TYR A 415 16.95 -29.91 14.51
CA TYR A 415 17.45 -28.88 13.59
C TYR A 415 18.00 -27.64 14.33
N TYR A 416 17.30 -27.20 15.37
CA TYR A 416 17.75 -26.09 16.21
C TYR A 416 19.11 -26.39 16.88
N ALA A 417 19.28 -27.61 17.43
CA ALA A 417 20.54 -28.03 18.04
C ALA A 417 21.70 -27.95 17.05
N SER A 418 21.51 -28.46 15.82
CA SER A 418 22.56 -28.42 14.80
C SER A 418 22.89 -27.01 14.30
N LEU A 419 21.88 -26.14 14.13
CA LEU A 419 22.06 -24.78 13.61
C LEU A 419 22.70 -23.83 14.63
N PHE A 420 22.31 -23.91 15.90
CA PHE A 420 22.60 -22.89 16.90
C PHE A 420 23.54 -23.33 18.04
N ASN A 421 23.86 -24.63 18.22
CA ASN A 421 24.81 -25.02 19.26
C ASN A 421 26.27 -24.68 18.90
N ASP A 422 27.00 -24.22 19.91
CA ASP A 422 28.46 -24.23 19.96
C ASP A 422 29.00 -25.58 20.47
N GLU A 423 30.32 -25.71 20.58
CA GLU A 423 31.04 -26.86 21.19
C GLU A 423 30.68 -27.13 22.67
N ILE A 424 29.88 -26.27 23.29
CA ILE A 424 29.42 -26.36 24.69
C ILE A 424 27.87 -26.34 24.76
N ASP A 425 27.19 -26.69 23.66
CA ASP A 425 25.73 -26.86 23.54
C ASP A 425 24.87 -25.70 24.11
N THR A 426 25.40 -24.49 23.97
CA THR A 426 24.89 -23.22 24.50
C THR A 426 23.42 -22.92 24.17
N ALA A 427 22.92 -23.33 22.99
CA ALA A 427 21.54 -23.09 22.60
C ALA A 427 20.56 -24.12 23.21
N LEU A 428 20.98 -25.38 23.43
CA LEU A 428 20.18 -26.36 24.17
C LEU A 428 20.06 -26.00 25.66
N ASP A 429 21.12 -25.48 26.27
CA ASP A 429 21.07 -24.91 27.63
C ASP A 429 20.01 -23.79 27.73
N ILE A 430 19.85 -22.97 26.67
CA ILE A 430 18.79 -21.95 26.61
C ILE A 430 17.39 -22.57 26.47
N LEU A 431 17.19 -23.58 25.62
CA LEU A 431 15.89 -24.28 25.57
C LEU A 431 15.54 -24.97 26.90
N LYS A 432 16.55 -25.41 27.68
CA LYS A 432 16.37 -25.98 29.01
C LYS A 432 15.98 -24.91 30.04
N ASP A 433 16.72 -23.81 30.12
CA ASP A 433 16.41 -22.68 31.01
C ASP A 433 15.06 -22.01 30.70
N LEU A 434 14.55 -22.15 29.47
CA LEU A 434 13.21 -21.74 29.04
C LEU A 434 12.12 -22.82 29.24
N MET A 435 12.44 -23.96 29.88
CA MET A 435 11.56 -25.11 30.12
C MET A 435 10.98 -25.79 28.86
N LEU A 436 11.52 -25.48 27.67
CA LEU A 436 11.02 -26.02 26.40
C LEU A 436 11.39 -27.50 26.23
N LEU A 437 12.58 -27.92 26.65
CA LEU A 437 12.98 -29.33 26.56
C LEU A 437 12.14 -30.23 27.47
N ASP A 438 11.81 -29.79 28.69
CA ASP A 438 10.94 -30.52 29.62
C ASP A 438 9.52 -30.71 29.06
N LEU A 439 9.00 -29.76 28.28
CA LEU A 439 7.70 -29.88 27.60
C LEU A 439 7.71 -30.82 26.39
N VAL A 440 8.89 -31.09 25.79
CA VAL A 440 9.04 -31.91 24.58
C VAL A 440 9.44 -33.36 24.89
N TYR A 441 10.23 -33.57 25.96
CA TYR A 441 10.76 -34.89 26.35
C TYR A 441 10.22 -35.41 27.68
N GLY A 442 9.55 -34.56 28.47
CA GLY A 442 9.08 -34.86 29.82
C GLY A 442 9.97 -34.20 30.90
N PRO A 443 9.40 -33.84 32.06
CA PRO A 443 10.12 -33.10 33.10
C PRO A 443 11.30 -33.90 33.66
N GLY A 444 12.50 -33.33 33.58
CA GLY A 444 13.73 -33.97 34.05
C GLY A 444 14.25 -35.09 33.14
N ALA A 445 13.63 -35.37 31.98
CA ALA A 445 14.07 -36.41 31.07
C ALA A 445 15.40 -36.07 30.35
N VAL A 446 15.75 -34.79 30.26
CA VAL A 446 16.94 -34.32 29.53
C VAL A 446 18.02 -33.88 30.52
N ASN A 447 19.13 -34.63 30.58
CA ASN A 447 20.35 -34.25 31.31
C ASN A 447 21.11 -33.10 30.62
N ARG A 448 22.13 -32.52 31.26
CA ARG A 448 22.94 -31.44 30.64
C ARG A 448 23.94 -31.93 29.59
N ASP A 449 24.09 -33.24 29.45
CA ASP A 449 24.92 -33.89 28.43
C ASP A 449 24.15 -34.11 27.11
N TYR A 450 22.86 -33.73 27.08
CA TYR A 450 21.96 -33.70 25.91
C TYR A 450 21.87 -34.96 25.03
N SER A 451 22.37 -36.12 25.50
CA SER A 451 22.49 -37.39 24.75
C SER A 451 21.19 -38.00 24.21
N ILE A 452 20.03 -37.53 24.66
CA ILE A 452 18.69 -37.95 24.20
C ILE A 452 18.22 -37.12 22.98
N ILE A 453 18.94 -36.04 22.64
CA ILE A 453 18.62 -35.14 21.54
C ILE A 453 19.48 -35.51 20.32
N GLU A 454 18.84 -36.20 19.37
CA GLU A 454 19.38 -36.39 18.03
C GLU A 454 19.64 -35.03 17.36
N ARG A 455 20.77 -34.90 16.65
CA ARG A 455 21.12 -33.69 15.89
C ARG A 455 20.81 -33.95 14.42
N ALA A 456 20.14 -33.00 13.75
CA ALA A 456 19.89 -33.10 12.31
C ALA A 456 21.21 -32.95 11.53
N ASP A 457 21.41 -33.74 10.48
CA ASP A 457 22.54 -33.53 9.58
C ASP A 457 22.31 -32.27 8.73
N ILE A 458 23.29 -31.36 8.74
CA ILE A 458 23.29 -30.09 8.02
C ILE A 458 24.72 -29.69 7.65
N HIS A 459 24.85 -28.85 6.62
CA HIS A 459 26.14 -28.34 6.16
C HIS A 459 26.88 -27.54 7.25
N GLU A 460 28.21 -27.68 7.34
CA GLU A 460 29.05 -26.98 8.33
C GLU A 460 28.89 -25.45 8.25
N ASP A 461 28.76 -24.90 7.03
CA ASP A 461 28.51 -23.46 6.78
C ASP A 461 27.14 -22.95 7.22
N LEU A 462 26.37 -23.72 8.00
CA LEU A 462 25.13 -23.31 8.65
C LEU A 462 25.18 -23.45 10.18
N LYS A 463 26.12 -24.23 10.72
CA LYS A 463 26.28 -24.49 12.16
C LYS A 463 26.86 -23.27 12.89
N LYS A 464 26.66 -23.19 14.21
CA LYS A 464 27.15 -22.09 15.09
C LYS A 464 26.64 -20.70 14.65
N SER A 465 25.42 -20.63 14.13
CA SER A 465 24.77 -19.35 13.76
C SER A 465 24.17 -18.64 14.97
N ASP A 466 24.13 -17.29 14.96
CA ASP A 466 23.52 -16.50 16.03
C ASP A 466 21.99 -16.74 16.13
N MET A 467 21.48 -16.96 17.35
CA MET A 467 20.04 -17.11 17.59
C MET A 467 19.30 -15.75 17.60
N THR A 468 18.03 -15.75 17.15
CA THR A 468 17.13 -14.59 17.15
C THR A 468 15.85 -14.82 17.97
N HIS A 469 15.09 -13.75 18.26
CA HIS A 469 13.78 -13.86 18.92
C HIS A 469 12.72 -14.54 18.05
N GLU A 470 12.79 -14.43 16.72
CA GLU A 470 11.86 -15.12 15.80
C GLU A 470 12.01 -16.64 15.93
N VAL A 471 13.25 -17.15 15.93
CA VAL A 471 13.53 -18.59 16.12
C VAL A 471 13.01 -19.07 17.48
N LEU A 472 13.23 -18.31 18.56
CA LEU A 472 12.67 -18.65 19.87
C LEU A 472 11.13 -18.69 19.86
N ARG A 473 10.47 -17.72 19.23
CA ARG A 473 9.01 -17.72 19.06
C ARG A 473 8.53 -18.97 18.34
N ASP A 474 9.21 -19.38 17.27
CA ASP A 474 8.78 -20.52 16.47
C ASP A 474 9.00 -21.85 17.23
N MET A 475 10.05 -21.95 18.05
CA MET A 475 10.24 -23.05 19.01
C MET A 475 9.17 -23.08 20.11
N TYR A 476 8.79 -21.94 20.68
CA TYR A 476 7.63 -21.84 21.59
C TYR A 476 6.33 -22.28 20.88
N ALA A 477 6.12 -21.87 19.63
CA ALA A 477 4.90 -22.17 18.88
C ALA A 477 4.74 -23.67 18.60
N VAL A 478 5.79 -24.38 18.15
CA VAL A 478 5.72 -25.83 17.93
C VAL A 478 5.56 -26.59 19.26
N THR A 479 6.29 -26.19 20.30
CA THR A 479 6.17 -26.81 21.63
C THR A 479 4.78 -26.64 22.23
N LEU A 480 4.19 -25.44 22.14
CA LEU A 480 2.82 -25.20 22.59
C LEU A 480 1.77 -25.87 21.68
N ARG A 481 2.07 -26.12 20.40
CA ARG A 481 1.16 -26.82 19.47
C ARG A 481 0.98 -28.29 19.80
N SER A 482 2.06 -28.99 20.16
CA SER A 482 2.04 -30.43 20.51
C SER A 482 1.33 -30.75 21.83
N LEU A 483 1.06 -29.76 22.67
CA LEU A 483 0.31 -29.92 23.91
C LEU A 483 -1.21 -29.91 23.68
N VAL A 484 -1.94 -30.59 24.58
CA VAL A 484 -3.40 -30.65 24.56
C VAL A 484 -4.00 -29.26 24.86
N TYR A 485 -5.23 -28.99 24.39
CA TYR A 485 -5.82 -27.64 24.40
C TYR A 485 -5.88 -26.99 25.80
N GLU A 486 -6.21 -27.79 26.81
CA GLU A 486 -6.32 -27.39 28.22
C GLU A 486 -4.95 -26.98 28.77
N GLN A 487 -3.88 -27.68 28.34
CA GLN A 487 -2.50 -27.40 28.74
C GLN A 487 -1.98 -26.16 28.02
N LYS A 488 -2.09 -26.08 26.69
CA LYS A 488 -1.53 -24.95 25.91
C LYS A 488 -2.27 -23.63 26.11
N THR A 489 -3.45 -23.65 26.72
CA THR A 489 -4.17 -22.43 27.13
C THR A 489 -4.24 -22.26 28.65
N ASN A 490 -3.44 -23.02 29.42
CA ASN A 490 -3.39 -22.94 30.88
C ASN A 490 -2.66 -21.64 31.32
N PRO A 491 -3.33 -20.74 32.07
CA PRO A 491 -2.73 -19.49 32.50
C PRO A 491 -1.55 -19.65 33.47
N VAL A 492 -1.44 -20.77 34.19
CA VAL A 492 -0.28 -21.05 35.05
C VAL A 492 0.95 -21.39 34.20
N LEU A 493 0.81 -22.25 33.20
CA LEU A 493 1.90 -22.64 32.29
C LEU A 493 2.40 -21.46 31.44
N ILE A 494 1.49 -20.69 30.85
CA ILE A 494 1.89 -19.51 30.08
C ILE A 494 2.57 -18.45 30.97
N LYS A 495 2.19 -18.35 32.25
CA LYS A 495 2.88 -17.48 33.22
C LYS A 495 4.30 -17.98 33.52
N THR A 496 4.51 -19.26 33.79
CA THR A 496 5.86 -19.78 34.11
C THR A 496 6.80 -19.68 32.91
N LEU A 497 6.33 -19.94 31.69
CA LEU A 497 7.11 -19.74 30.47
C LEU A 497 7.48 -18.25 30.26
N TYR A 498 6.57 -17.32 30.57
CA TYR A 498 6.89 -15.89 30.55
C TYR A 498 7.90 -15.48 31.64
N GLU A 499 7.83 -16.06 32.84
CA GLU A 499 8.78 -15.81 33.93
C GLU A 499 10.18 -16.37 33.60
N ALA A 500 10.27 -17.54 32.95
CA ALA A 500 11.52 -18.07 32.41
C ALA A 500 12.08 -17.17 31.30
N TYR A 501 11.24 -16.76 30.33
CA TYR A 501 11.65 -15.87 29.23
C TYR A 501 12.14 -14.50 29.72
N THR A 502 11.46 -13.90 30.70
CA THR A 502 11.88 -12.60 31.27
C THR A 502 13.14 -12.72 32.12
N LYS A 503 13.33 -13.82 32.86
CA LYS A 503 14.60 -14.14 33.54
C LYS A 503 15.75 -14.23 32.52
N PHE A 504 15.58 -15.01 31.44
CA PHE A 504 16.54 -15.12 30.34
C PHE A 504 16.88 -13.74 29.73
N LEU A 505 15.88 -12.94 29.36
CA LEU A 505 16.08 -11.57 28.84
C LEU A 505 16.91 -10.71 29.82
N SER A 506 16.69 -10.83 31.13
CA SER A 506 17.41 -10.06 32.15
C SER A 506 18.89 -10.45 32.27
N ILE A 507 19.23 -11.70 31.97
CA ILE A 507 20.60 -12.22 31.94
C ILE A 507 21.29 -11.75 30.65
N GLN A 508 20.64 -11.93 29.50
CA GLN A 508 21.20 -11.52 28.21
C GLN A 508 21.40 -10.00 28.10
N ARG A 509 20.56 -9.18 28.74
CA ARG A 509 20.78 -7.72 28.84
C ARG A 509 21.99 -7.31 29.67
N LYS A 510 22.49 -8.19 30.56
CA LYS A 510 23.70 -7.96 31.38
C LYS A 510 24.96 -8.51 30.71
N ASN A 511 24.87 -9.62 29.99
CA ASN A 511 26.01 -10.25 29.34
C ASN A 511 26.39 -9.54 28.02
N LYS A 512 27.61 -9.00 27.95
CA LYS A 512 28.11 -8.30 26.76
C LYS A 512 28.64 -9.22 25.65
N THR A 513 28.88 -10.50 25.93
CA THR A 513 29.54 -11.45 25.00
C THR A 513 28.60 -12.53 24.47
N ALA A 514 27.29 -12.39 24.65
CA ALA A 514 26.30 -13.40 24.26
C ALA A 514 26.12 -13.51 22.73
N ARG A 515 26.14 -14.75 22.21
CA ARG A 515 25.83 -15.12 20.81
C ARG A 515 24.31 -15.11 20.53
N PHE A 516 23.69 -13.97 20.80
CA PHE A 516 22.27 -13.72 20.54
C PHE A 516 22.15 -12.45 19.70
N ALA A 517 21.69 -12.61 18.44
CA ALA A 517 22.01 -11.75 17.31
C ALA A 517 21.89 -10.25 17.59
N SER A 518 23.04 -9.59 17.78
CA SER A 518 23.24 -8.12 17.82
C SER A 518 22.16 -7.28 18.56
N GLY A 519 21.66 -7.78 19.70
CA GLY A 519 21.36 -6.95 20.87
C GLY A 519 19.92 -6.92 21.40
N GLY A 520 19.73 -7.49 22.60
CA GLY A 520 18.53 -7.40 23.45
C GLY A 520 18.18 -5.99 24.00
N ARG A 521 18.63 -4.94 23.31
CA ARG A 521 18.22 -3.53 23.45
C ARG A 521 17.02 -3.15 22.56
N LYS A 522 16.76 -3.94 21.51
CA LYS A 522 15.52 -3.83 20.72
C LYS A 522 14.49 -4.75 21.38
N ALA A 523 13.33 -4.22 21.76
CA ALA A 523 12.21 -5.06 22.15
C ALA A 523 11.64 -5.76 20.91
N ASP A 524 11.67 -7.08 20.91
CA ASP A 524 10.76 -7.90 20.12
C ASP A 524 9.67 -8.45 21.04
N ASP A 525 8.42 -8.15 20.71
CA ASP A 525 7.22 -8.63 21.39
C ASP A 525 6.55 -9.81 20.67
N SER A 526 7.17 -10.39 19.64
CA SER A 526 6.67 -11.55 18.89
C SER A 526 6.36 -12.78 19.80
N VAL A 527 7.22 -13.08 20.77
CA VAL A 527 7.02 -14.12 21.80
C VAL A 527 5.88 -13.74 22.75
N ILE A 528 5.77 -12.47 23.10
CA ILE A 528 4.71 -11.95 23.99
C ILE A 528 3.34 -12.02 23.29
N ALA A 529 3.30 -11.75 21.98
CA ALA A 529 2.10 -11.92 21.17
C ALA A 529 1.60 -13.36 21.23
N LEU A 530 2.49 -14.35 21.11
CA LEU A 530 2.14 -15.77 21.20
C LEU A 530 1.56 -16.14 22.58
N PHE A 531 2.18 -15.71 23.68
CA PHE A 531 1.64 -15.94 25.02
C PHE A 531 0.27 -15.27 25.24
N LEU A 532 0.06 -14.07 24.71
CA LEU A 532 -1.23 -13.36 24.83
C LEU A 532 -2.30 -13.97 23.91
N ASP A 533 -1.93 -14.48 22.72
CA ASP A 533 -2.81 -15.24 21.85
C ASP A 533 -3.33 -16.52 22.54
N HIS A 534 -2.42 -17.28 23.18
CA HIS A 534 -2.75 -18.51 23.94
C HIS A 534 -3.62 -18.27 25.19
N LEU A 535 -3.65 -17.03 25.71
CA LEU A 535 -4.48 -16.66 26.86
C LEU A 535 -5.84 -16.07 26.47
N LEU A 536 -5.89 -15.28 25.39
CA LEU A 536 -7.04 -14.42 25.09
C LEU A 536 -7.91 -14.90 23.93
N ARG A 537 -7.43 -15.81 23.08
CA ARG A 537 -8.16 -16.26 21.89
C ARG A 537 -8.82 -17.62 22.10
N GLU A 538 -9.95 -17.81 21.40
CA GLU A 538 -10.60 -19.12 21.29
C GLU A 538 -9.78 -20.07 20.40
N ASN A 539 -9.16 -19.54 19.33
CA ASN A 539 -8.10 -20.21 18.57
C ASN A 539 -6.85 -19.31 18.55
N PRO A 540 -5.74 -19.69 19.23
CA PRO A 540 -4.50 -18.91 19.25
C PRO A 540 -3.83 -18.72 17.88
N GLU A 541 -4.10 -19.60 16.92
CA GLU A 541 -3.45 -19.58 15.59
C GLU A 541 -4.20 -18.68 14.59
N ALA A 542 -5.52 -18.55 14.73
CA ALA A 542 -6.36 -17.71 13.89
C ALA A 542 -6.26 -16.22 14.28
N ARG A 543 -5.14 -15.58 13.96
CA ARG A 543 -4.87 -14.17 14.37
C ARG A 543 -5.83 -13.14 13.78
N ASP A 544 -6.40 -13.39 12.60
CA ASP A 544 -7.26 -12.42 11.91
C ASP A 544 -8.65 -12.26 12.55
N ASP A 545 -9.18 -13.34 13.12
CA ASP A 545 -10.50 -13.35 13.78
C ASP A 545 -10.36 -12.89 15.23
N MET A 546 -11.01 -11.79 15.62
CA MET A 546 -10.97 -11.28 17.00
C MET A 546 -11.95 -12.02 17.92
N ASN A 547 -11.87 -13.35 17.92
CA ASN A 547 -12.69 -14.26 18.74
C ASN A 547 -11.98 -14.53 20.07
N LEU A 548 -12.52 -13.95 21.15
CA LEU A 548 -11.82 -13.79 22.43
C LEU A 548 -12.53 -14.50 23.59
N VAL A 549 -11.78 -15.17 24.45
CA VAL A 549 -12.34 -15.88 25.62
C VAL A 549 -12.96 -14.92 26.64
N GLN A 550 -13.84 -15.45 27.51
CA GLN A 550 -14.42 -14.72 28.65
C GLN A 550 -13.74 -15.06 29.99
N ASP A 551 -12.70 -15.91 29.98
CA ASP A 551 -12.01 -16.36 31.20
C ASP A 551 -11.30 -15.21 31.94
N LYS A 552 -11.82 -14.89 33.13
CA LYS A 552 -11.32 -13.81 33.98
C LYS A 552 -9.90 -14.06 34.51
N PHE A 553 -9.51 -15.32 34.72
CA PHE A 553 -8.18 -15.68 35.21
C PHE A 553 -7.15 -15.57 34.08
N LYS A 554 -7.44 -16.12 32.90
CA LYS A 554 -6.59 -15.92 31.70
C LYS A 554 -6.42 -14.43 31.38
N PHE A 555 -7.48 -13.63 31.47
CA PHE A 555 -7.39 -12.18 31.28
C PHE A 555 -6.55 -11.47 32.37
N GLN A 556 -6.65 -11.82 33.66
CA GLN A 556 -5.75 -11.23 34.67
C GLN A 556 -4.29 -11.61 34.43
N THR A 557 -3.99 -12.85 34.02
CA THR A 557 -2.63 -13.28 33.66
C THR A 557 -2.11 -12.50 32.45
N ALA A 558 -2.89 -12.39 31.38
CA ALA A 558 -2.53 -11.60 30.19
C ALA A 558 -2.28 -10.12 30.53
N LYS A 559 -3.15 -9.53 31.37
CA LYS A 559 -3.04 -8.17 31.89
C LYS A 559 -1.82 -7.97 32.79
N TRP A 560 -1.38 -8.99 33.52
CA TRP A 560 -0.14 -8.98 34.29
C TRP A 560 1.10 -9.07 33.37
N ILE A 561 1.11 -10.01 32.42
CA ILE A 561 2.17 -10.16 31.39
C ILE A 561 2.39 -8.84 30.64
N PHE A 562 1.31 -8.24 30.12
CA PHE A 562 1.36 -6.97 29.40
C PHE A 562 1.92 -5.82 30.27
N LYS A 563 1.45 -5.71 31.52
CA LYS A 563 1.96 -4.68 32.46
C LYS A 563 3.42 -4.86 32.82
N ASN A 564 3.85 -6.10 33.06
CA ASN A 564 5.22 -6.44 33.42
C ASN A 564 6.16 -6.12 32.24
N TYR A 565 5.84 -6.64 31.06
CA TYR A 565 6.64 -6.43 29.85
C TYR A 565 6.70 -4.94 29.46
N TYR A 566 5.59 -4.31 29.04
CA TYR A 566 5.59 -2.93 28.55
C TYR A 566 5.79 -1.87 29.65
N GLY A 567 5.61 -2.22 30.93
CA GLY A 567 6.00 -1.38 32.05
C GLY A 567 7.52 -1.24 32.18
N SER A 568 8.29 -2.26 31.78
CA SER A 568 9.76 -2.25 31.81
C SER A 568 10.43 -1.58 30.59
N LEU A 569 9.66 -1.08 29.61
CA LEU A 569 10.19 -0.57 28.35
C LEU A 569 10.20 0.96 28.26
N ASP A 570 11.38 1.52 28.03
CA ASP A 570 11.61 2.92 27.69
C ASP A 570 10.85 3.34 26.42
N SER A 571 10.44 4.61 26.37
CA SER A 571 9.77 5.23 25.21
C SER A 571 10.67 5.36 23.96
N LYS A 572 11.94 4.93 24.03
CA LYS A 572 12.92 4.97 22.92
C LYS A 572 13.10 3.61 22.21
N GLN A 573 12.37 2.57 22.60
CA GLN A 573 12.50 1.23 21.99
C GLN A 573 11.58 1.08 20.77
N ASN A 574 12.16 0.64 19.65
CA ASN A 574 11.49 0.52 18.35
C ASN A 574 10.55 -0.70 18.25
N ILE A 575 9.51 -0.74 19.10
CA ILE A 575 8.33 -1.59 18.85
C ILE A 575 7.65 -1.08 17.58
N LYS A 576 7.20 -2.00 16.72
CA LYS A 576 6.53 -1.66 15.45
C LYS A 576 5.10 -2.17 15.33
N ASP A 577 4.74 -3.19 16.11
CA ASP A 577 3.41 -3.79 16.02
C ASP A 577 2.38 -3.06 16.90
N THR A 578 1.16 -2.98 16.40
CA THR A 578 -0.03 -2.47 17.12
C THR A 578 -0.96 -3.58 17.60
N TYR A 579 -0.72 -4.81 17.14
CA TYR A 579 -1.55 -6.00 17.33
C TYR A 579 -1.86 -6.27 18.80
N ILE A 580 -0.83 -6.39 19.65
CA ILE A 580 -1.00 -6.68 21.09
C ILE A 580 -1.87 -5.61 21.75
N PHE A 581 -1.63 -4.32 21.46
CA PHE A 581 -2.44 -3.23 22.01
C PHE A 581 -3.90 -3.31 21.57
N GLY A 582 -4.17 -3.67 20.31
CA GLY A 582 -5.52 -3.93 19.80
C GLY A 582 -6.19 -5.13 20.50
N LEU A 583 -5.47 -6.25 20.65
CA LEU A 583 -5.94 -7.46 21.33
C LEU A 583 -6.30 -7.19 22.79
N MET A 584 -5.40 -6.54 23.55
CA MET A 584 -5.63 -6.21 24.96
C MET A 584 -6.81 -5.24 25.15
N ILE A 585 -6.95 -4.21 24.29
CA ILE A 585 -8.07 -3.25 24.36
C ILE A 585 -9.39 -3.91 23.99
N THR A 586 -9.41 -4.75 22.95
CA THR A 586 -10.62 -5.48 22.50
C THR A 586 -11.10 -6.45 23.56
N SER A 587 -10.20 -7.25 24.15
CA SER A 587 -10.52 -8.14 25.28
C SER A 587 -11.01 -7.35 26.49
N ALA A 588 -10.27 -6.31 26.90
CA ALA A 588 -10.59 -5.52 28.07
C ALA A 588 -11.99 -4.88 28.00
N LEU A 589 -12.41 -4.37 26.83
CA LEU A 589 -13.69 -3.69 26.68
C LEU A 589 -14.85 -4.61 26.30
N LEU A 590 -14.67 -5.48 25.29
CA LEU A 590 -15.78 -6.28 24.73
C LEU A 590 -16.08 -7.57 25.53
N LYS A 591 -15.15 -8.04 26.37
CA LYS A 591 -15.33 -9.25 27.18
C LYS A 591 -15.26 -8.99 28.70
N HIS A 592 -14.51 -7.97 29.15
CA HIS A 592 -14.26 -7.73 30.59
C HIS A 592 -14.62 -6.33 31.14
N GLN A 593 -15.13 -5.42 30.30
CA GLN A 593 -15.54 -4.04 30.64
C GLN A 593 -14.51 -3.13 31.36
N ASP A 594 -13.22 -3.48 31.37
CA ASP A 594 -12.13 -2.78 32.07
C ASP A 594 -11.59 -1.57 31.27
N LEU A 595 -12.39 -0.50 31.23
CA LEU A 595 -12.02 0.78 30.61
C LEU A 595 -10.71 1.35 31.17
N ALA A 596 -10.50 1.23 32.48
CA ALA A 596 -9.32 1.78 33.16
C ALA A 596 -8.02 1.06 32.73
N PHE A 597 -8.07 -0.21 32.31
CA PHE A 597 -6.94 -0.89 31.69
C PHE A 597 -6.84 -0.57 30.19
N ALA A 598 -7.95 -0.58 29.46
CA ALA A 598 -7.98 -0.27 28.02
C ALA A 598 -7.38 1.11 27.69
N LEU A 599 -7.74 2.16 28.44
CA LEU A 599 -7.18 3.51 28.27
C LEU A 599 -5.67 3.57 28.60
N ARG A 600 -5.18 2.74 29.54
CA ARG A 600 -3.74 2.62 29.83
C ARG A 600 -2.99 1.92 28.69
N CYS A 601 -3.55 0.88 28.08
CA CYS A 601 -3.01 0.27 26.86
C CYS A 601 -2.98 1.29 25.71
N PHE A 602 -4.07 2.02 25.48
CA PHE A 602 -4.14 3.03 24.42
C PHE A 602 -3.09 4.12 24.62
N LYS A 603 -2.96 4.65 25.85
CA LYS A 603 -1.94 5.66 26.18
C LYS A 603 -0.53 5.12 25.95
N LYS A 604 -0.16 3.93 26.46
CA LYS A 604 1.18 3.37 26.26
C LYS A 604 1.51 3.17 24.76
N ALA A 605 0.52 2.86 23.92
CA ALA A 605 0.71 2.84 22.47
C ALA A 605 1.02 4.24 21.88
N ARG A 606 0.38 5.31 22.39
CA ARG A 606 0.73 6.70 22.02
C ARG A 606 2.13 7.07 22.53
N ASP A 607 2.46 6.71 23.76
CA ASP A 607 3.77 6.99 24.39
C ASP A 607 4.94 6.28 23.66
N LEU A 608 4.65 5.20 22.93
CA LEU A 608 5.57 4.46 22.06
C LEU A 608 5.53 4.91 20.59
N SER A 609 4.82 6.00 20.26
CA SER A 609 4.64 6.52 18.89
C SER A 609 4.04 5.53 17.87
N LEU A 610 3.33 4.49 18.33
CA LEU A 610 2.68 3.52 17.44
C LEU A 610 1.47 4.17 16.73
N PRO A 611 1.11 3.76 15.49
CA PRO A 611 -0.07 4.32 14.83
C PRO A 611 -1.39 3.95 15.53
N ILE A 612 -2.47 4.67 15.22
CA ILE A 612 -3.85 4.31 15.62
C ILE A 612 -4.36 3.25 14.63
N THR A 613 -5.10 2.25 15.13
CA THR A 613 -5.77 1.23 14.29
C THR A 613 -7.21 1.03 14.71
N PHE A 614 -8.05 0.54 13.79
CA PHE A 614 -9.48 0.30 14.03
C PHE A 614 -9.70 -0.59 15.27
N ASN A 615 -8.92 -1.67 15.42
CA ASN A 615 -9.01 -2.58 16.57
C ASN A 615 -8.69 -1.92 17.93
N GLN A 616 -8.01 -0.77 17.96
CA GLN A 616 -7.78 0.00 19.20
C GLN A 616 -8.96 0.93 19.54
N VAL A 617 -9.72 1.40 18.54
CA VAL A 617 -10.73 2.48 18.71
C VAL A 617 -12.16 1.96 18.64
N TYR A 618 -12.45 0.96 17.78
CA TYR A 618 -13.76 0.32 17.68
C TYR A 618 -14.31 -0.15 19.05
N PRO A 619 -13.53 -0.84 19.92
CA PRO A 619 -14.01 -1.26 21.23
C PRO A 619 -14.38 -0.09 22.16
N LEU A 620 -13.72 1.07 22.02
CA LEU A 620 -14.02 2.28 22.81
C LEU A 620 -15.33 2.93 22.35
N ILE A 621 -15.54 3.06 21.03
CA ILE A 621 -16.81 3.53 20.46
C ILE A 621 -17.96 2.64 20.95
N MET A 622 -17.82 1.32 20.82
CA MET A 622 -18.85 0.37 21.23
C MET A 622 -19.12 0.38 22.74
N TYR A 623 -18.08 0.51 23.57
CA TYR A 623 -18.23 0.60 25.02
C TYR A 623 -19.04 1.84 25.42
N HIS A 624 -18.65 3.03 24.95
CA HIS A 624 -19.34 4.27 25.30
C HIS A 624 -20.77 4.30 24.73
N TYR A 625 -20.99 3.85 23.49
CA TYR A 625 -22.33 3.68 22.92
C TYR A 625 -23.22 2.75 23.76
N SER A 626 -22.69 1.60 24.21
CA SER A 626 -23.44 0.65 25.06
C SER A 626 -23.84 1.19 26.44
N LYS A 627 -23.27 2.34 26.85
CA LYS A 627 -23.59 3.06 28.08
C LYS A 627 -24.31 4.40 27.84
N ALA A 628 -24.78 4.63 26.61
CA ALA A 628 -25.38 5.89 26.15
C ALA A 628 -24.47 7.13 26.29
N GLU A 629 -23.16 6.96 26.40
CA GLU A 629 -22.17 8.04 26.50
C GLU A 629 -21.82 8.61 25.10
N MET A 630 -22.83 9.10 24.38
CA MET A 630 -22.76 9.37 22.94
C MET A 630 -21.67 10.37 22.55
N ASP A 631 -21.47 11.46 23.31
CA ASP A 631 -20.42 12.45 23.03
C ASP A 631 -19.02 11.83 23.00
N LYS A 632 -18.75 10.91 23.93
CA LYS A 632 -17.46 10.21 24.01
C LYS A 632 -17.32 9.20 22.87
N ALA A 633 -18.41 8.51 22.51
CA ALA A 633 -18.43 7.64 21.33
C ALA A 633 -18.15 8.44 20.04
N GLN A 634 -18.70 9.66 19.91
CA GLN A 634 -18.45 10.56 18.79
C GLN A 634 -17.00 11.08 18.77
N GLN A 635 -16.40 11.37 19.94
CA GLN A 635 -14.99 11.76 20.03
C GLN A 635 -14.06 10.63 19.55
N TRP A 636 -14.27 9.39 20.02
CA TRP A 636 -13.52 8.22 19.54
C TRP A 636 -13.74 7.95 18.05
N PHE A 637 -14.97 8.10 17.55
CA PHE A 637 -15.26 8.01 16.11
C PHE A 637 -14.52 9.09 15.31
N THR A 638 -14.52 10.34 15.79
CA THR A 638 -13.80 11.45 15.13
C THR A 638 -12.30 11.19 15.07
N LEU A 639 -11.71 10.64 16.13
CA LEU A 639 -10.30 10.22 16.15
C LEU A 639 -10.03 9.08 15.16
N LEU A 640 -10.94 8.11 15.02
CA LEU A 640 -10.86 7.07 14.00
C LEU A 640 -10.81 7.71 12.59
N MET A 641 -11.72 8.64 12.30
CA MET A 641 -11.77 9.32 10.99
C MET A 641 -10.48 10.11 10.70
N GLN A 642 -9.97 10.84 11.69
CA GLN A 642 -8.72 11.60 11.56
C GLN A 642 -7.50 10.70 11.34
N SER A 643 -7.49 9.49 11.91
CA SER A 643 -6.40 8.52 11.72
C SER A 643 -6.43 7.78 10.36
N GLY A 644 -7.55 7.85 9.63
CA GLY A 644 -7.76 7.12 8.39
C GLY A 644 -7.63 5.59 8.51
N ALA A 645 -7.76 5.03 9.72
CA ALA A 645 -7.46 3.63 9.98
C ALA A 645 -8.43 2.68 9.26
N GLU A 646 -7.86 1.73 8.52
CA GLU A 646 -8.55 0.66 7.77
C GLU A 646 -9.54 -0.09 8.67
N ALA A 647 -10.79 -0.22 8.22
CA ALA A 647 -11.93 -0.61 9.03
C ALA A 647 -12.54 -1.94 8.56
N LYS A 648 -12.46 -2.99 9.37
CA LYS A 648 -12.95 -4.34 9.02
C LYS A 648 -14.48 -4.35 8.82
N SER A 649 -14.92 -4.48 7.55
CA SER A 649 -16.31 -4.48 7.06
C SER A 649 -17.38 -4.68 8.14
N VAL A 650 -17.63 -5.91 8.63
CA VAL A 650 -18.75 -6.20 9.56
C VAL A 650 -18.75 -5.32 10.81
N ALA A 651 -17.58 -5.04 11.40
CA ALA A 651 -17.46 -4.18 12.57
C ALA A 651 -17.55 -2.69 12.20
N ALA A 652 -16.95 -2.30 11.07
CA ALA A 652 -17.02 -0.95 10.52
C ALA A 652 -18.47 -0.58 10.13
N ASP A 653 -19.22 -1.54 9.61
CA ASP A 653 -20.59 -1.36 9.17
C ASP A 653 -21.47 -0.97 10.37
N ARG A 654 -21.37 -1.68 11.50
CA ARG A 654 -22.03 -1.31 12.76
C ARG A 654 -21.67 0.11 13.24
N VAL A 655 -20.40 0.53 13.12
CA VAL A 655 -19.97 1.90 13.49
C VAL A 655 -20.59 2.94 12.57
N PHE A 656 -20.64 2.70 11.26
CA PHE A 656 -21.22 3.64 10.30
C PHE A 656 -22.75 3.70 10.37
N ASP A 657 -23.43 2.65 10.84
CA ASP A 657 -24.87 2.68 11.07
C ASP A 657 -25.20 3.41 12.39
N ILE A 658 -24.44 3.20 13.47
CA ILE A 658 -24.46 4.08 14.66
C ILE A 658 -24.23 5.55 14.28
N ALA A 659 -23.26 5.83 13.39
CA ALA A 659 -22.98 7.19 12.93
C ALA A 659 -24.16 7.82 12.16
N LYS A 660 -25.05 7.01 11.54
CA LYS A 660 -26.28 7.51 10.89
C LYS A 660 -27.41 7.72 11.89
N GLU A 661 -27.62 6.77 12.81
CA GLU A 661 -28.58 6.89 13.92
C GLU A 661 -28.34 8.19 14.69
N GLN A 662 -27.09 8.45 15.06
CA GLN A 662 -26.65 9.62 15.82
C GLN A 662 -26.35 10.86 14.94
N LYS A 663 -26.65 10.80 13.62
CA LYS A 663 -26.48 11.89 12.64
C LYS A 663 -25.08 12.54 12.63
N TRP A 664 -24.02 11.75 12.84
CA TRP A 664 -22.64 12.24 12.85
C TRP A 664 -22.17 12.65 11.43
N PRO A 665 -21.24 13.63 11.29
CA PRO A 665 -20.86 14.19 9.98
C PRO A 665 -20.24 13.23 8.96
N ASN A 666 -19.77 12.06 9.38
CA ASN A 666 -19.19 11.04 8.50
C ASN A 666 -20.03 9.76 8.57
N THR A 667 -20.84 9.49 7.55
CA THR A 667 -21.79 8.33 7.51
C THR A 667 -21.22 7.08 6.84
N GLY A 668 -19.92 7.05 6.53
CA GLY A 668 -19.21 5.89 5.97
C GLY A 668 -19.42 5.61 4.48
N THR A 669 -20.39 6.24 3.82
CA THR A 669 -20.86 5.88 2.47
C THR A 669 -19.77 5.81 1.40
N HIS A 670 -18.88 6.81 1.32
CA HIS A 670 -17.78 6.82 0.33
C HIS A 670 -16.76 5.70 0.57
N TYR A 671 -16.43 5.40 1.83
CA TYR A 671 -15.53 4.30 2.18
C TYR A 671 -16.15 2.94 1.87
N ARG A 672 -17.42 2.71 2.28
CA ARG A 672 -18.17 1.48 1.91
C ARG A 672 -18.20 1.28 0.38
N ASN A 673 -18.37 2.36 -0.39
CA ASN A 673 -18.32 2.30 -1.85
C ASN A 673 -16.91 1.96 -2.37
N ASN A 674 -15.86 2.64 -1.89
CA ASN A 674 -14.48 2.41 -2.33
C ASN A 674 -14.04 0.96 -2.01
N VAL A 675 -14.32 0.45 -0.80
CA VAL A 675 -14.09 -0.97 -0.45
C VAL A 675 -14.86 -1.92 -1.37
N ARG A 676 -16.10 -1.60 -1.75
CA ARG A 676 -16.89 -2.42 -2.69
C ARG A 676 -16.32 -2.41 -4.11
N VAL A 677 -15.85 -1.26 -4.58
CA VAL A 677 -15.20 -1.11 -5.90
C VAL A 677 -13.86 -1.85 -5.92
N LYS A 678 -13.03 -1.66 -4.88
CA LYS A 678 -11.77 -2.38 -4.69
C LYS A 678 -11.99 -3.90 -4.70
N LYS A 679 -12.92 -4.43 -3.90
CA LYS A 679 -13.27 -5.86 -3.87
C LYS A 679 -13.85 -6.42 -5.18
N ARG A 680 -14.33 -5.56 -6.08
CA ARG A 680 -14.69 -5.97 -7.44
C ARG A 680 -13.43 -6.04 -8.30
N LEU A 681 -12.64 -4.97 -8.34
CA LEU A 681 -11.39 -4.92 -9.10
C LEU A 681 -10.42 -6.04 -8.68
N GLU A 682 -10.31 -6.35 -7.39
CA GLU A 682 -9.53 -7.49 -6.88
C GLU A 682 -9.93 -8.83 -7.54
N ARG A 683 -11.22 -9.04 -7.83
CA ARG A 683 -11.71 -10.23 -8.55
C ARG A 683 -11.41 -10.12 -10.04
N ASP A 684 -11.76 -8.98 -10.64
CA ASP A 684 -11.54 -8.70 -12.06
C ASP A 684 -10.04 -8.85 -12.43
N GLU A 685 -9.11 -8.48 -11.54
CA GLU A 685 -7.65 -8.66 -11.71
C GLU A 685 -7.18 -10.11 -11.44
N ILE A 686 -7.73 -10.81 -10.44
CA ILE A 686 -7.43 -12.24 -10.21
C ILE A 686 -7.92 -13.10 -11.39
N GLU A 687 -9.05 -12.75 -12.01
CA GLU A 687 -9.55 -13.42 -13.21
C GLU A 687 -8.65 -13.18 -14.42
N LYS A 688 -8.14 -11.95 -14.61
CA LYS A 688 -7.10 -11.66 -15.63
C LYS A 688 -5.84 -12.49 -15.43
N LEU A 689 -5.33 -12.63 -14.21
CA LEU A 689 -4.09 -13.38 -13.95
C LEU A 689 -4.20 -14.88 -14.24
N LYS A 690 -5.42 -15.44 -14.28
CA LYS A 690 -5.66 -16.85 -14.66
C LYS A 690 -5.68 -17.08 -16.17
N VAL A 691 -5.91 -16.03 -16.96
CA VAL A 691 -5.81 -16.10 -18.43
C VAL A 691 -4.36 -15.84 -18.80
N ASP A 692 -3.63 -16.87 -19.22
CA ASP A 692 -2.26 -16.70 -19.66
C ASP A 692 -2.19 -15.79 -20.91
N PRO A 693 -1.54 -14.61 -20.83
CA PRO A 693 -1.40 -13.71 -21.98
C PRO A 693 -0.56 -14.32 -23.12
N LEU A 694 0.29 -15.31 -22.83
CA LEU A 694 1.16 -15.96 -23.80
C LEU A 694 0.48 -17.13 -24.54
N SER A 695 -0.73 -17.55 -24.13
CA SER A 695 -1.51 -18.58 -24.82
C SER A 695 -1.83 -18.24 -26.28
N GLY A 696 -1.92 -16.94 -26.61
CA GLY A 696 -2.03 -16.43 -27.98
C GLY A 696 -0.69 -16.12 -28.67
N VAL A 697 0.44 -16.22 -27.94
CA VAL A 697 1.81 -15.94 -28.41
C VAL A 697 2.63 -17.23 -28.36
N LYS A 698 2.13 -18.29 -29.00
CA LYS A 698 2.91 -19.50 -29.24
C LYS A 698 4.09 -19.20 -30.17
N ARG A 699 5.24 -18.86 -29.58
CA ARG A 699 6.53 -19.31 -30.10
C ARG A 699 6.58 -20.83 -30.00
N GLU A 700 7.34 -21.48 -30.87
CA GLU A 700 7.46 -22.94 -30.96
C GLU A 700 8.31 -23.56 -29.84
N TYR A 701 8.00 -23.24 -28.57
CA TYR A 701 8.33 -24.13 -27.47
C TYR A 701 7.46 -25.38 -27.61
N LYS A 702 8.07 -26.56 -27.45
CA LYS A 702 7.32 -27.83 -27.46
C LYS A 702 6.32 -27.85 -26.31
N ASP A 703 5.11 -28.36 -26.59
CA ASP A 703 3.96 -28.39 -25.67
C ASP A 703 4.10 -29.42 -24.51
N ASP A 704 5.29 -29.55 -23.92
CA ASP A 704 5.55 -30.39 -22.74
C ASP A 704 5.16 -29.71 -21.42
N LEU A 705 5.08 -28.37 -21.42
CA LEU A 705 4.83 -27.50 -20.26
C LEU A 705 3.42 -27.63 -19.63
N HIS A 706 2.51 -28.39 -20.26
CA HIS A 706 1.14 -28.62 -19.82
C HIS A 706 0.75 -30.12 -19.82
N ALA A 707 1.74 -31.01 -19.73
CA ALA A 707 1.49 -32.43 -19.47
C ALA A 707 0.82 -32.59 -18.08
N PRO A 708 -0.37 -33.21 -17.94
CA PRO A 708 -1.11 -33.25 -16.67
C PRO A 708 -0.46 -34.04 -15.51
N ASN A 709 0.75 -34.58 -15.71
CA ASN A 709 1.40 -35.56 -14.86
C ASN A 709 2.85 -35.22 -14.49
N THR A 710 3.40 -34.05 -14.87
CA THR A 710 4.70 -33.63 -14.31
C THR A 710 4.53 -33.13 -12.88
N ASN A 711 5.21 -33.78 -11.95
CA ASN A 711 5.25 -33.33 -10.56
C ASN A 711 6.08 -32.03 -10.45
N PHE A 712 5.58 -31.07 -9.68
CA PHE A 712 6.20 -29.75 -9.52
C PHE A 712 7.62 -29.86 -8.93
N CYS A 713 7.83 -30.78 -7.98
CA CYS A 713 9.15 -31.05 -7.41
C CYS A 713 10.15 -31.53 -8.49
N ASP A 714 9.76 -32.49 -9.34
CA ASP A 714 10.59 -33.05 -10.41
C ASP A 714 10.98 -32.00 -11.47
N GLU A 715 10.09 -31.05 -11.79
CA GLU A 715 10.42 -29.94 -12.69
C GLU A 715 11.36 -28.94 -12.05
N LEU A 716 11.18 -28.62 -10.77
CA LEU A 716 12.08 -27.75 -10.03
C LEU A 716 13.47 -28.38 -9.87
N GLU A 717 13.57 -29.69 -9.61
CA GLU A 717 14.84 -30.41 -9.50
C GLU A 717 15.64 -30.37 -10.80
N LYS A 718 14.98 -30.62 -11.96
CA LYS A 718 15.62 -30.52 -13.28
C LYS A 718 16.20 -29.13 -13.53
N ILE A 719 15.43 -28.08 -13.26
CA ILE A 719 15.87 -26.69 -13.46
C ILE A 719 17.03 -26.32 -12.52
N LEU A 720 16.97 -26.75 -11.25
CA LEU A 720 18.07 -26.53 -10.30
C LEU A 720 19.34 -27.29 -10.74
N HIS A 721 19.21 -28.47 -11.35
CA HIS A 721 20.33 -29.19 -11.96
C HIS A 721 20.89 -28.46 -13.19
N GLU A 722 20.03 -28.01 -14.11
CA GLU A 722 20.41 -27.23 -15.30
C GLU A 722 21.16 -25.94 -14.92
N LEU A 723 20.69 -25.22 -13.89
CA LEU A 723 21.37 -24.06 -13.32
C LEU A 723 22.77 -24.40 -12.78
N ALA A 724 22.91 -25.51 -12.05
CA ALA A 724 24.20 -25.99 -11.56
C ALA A 724 25.17 -26.37 -12.70
N VAL A 725 24.65 -26.89 -13.83
CA VAL A 725 25.44 -27.23 -15.02
C VAL A 725 25.87 -25.97 -15.77
N HIS A 726 24.95 -25.06 -16.10
CA HIS A 726 25.27 -23.78 -16.77
C HIS A 726 26.28 -22.96 -15.98
N LYS A 727 26.16 -22.92 -14.65
CA LYS A 727 27.11 -22.25 -13.76
C LYS A 727 28.53 -22.86 -13.84
N LYS A 728 28.65 -24.18 -13.94
CA LYS A 728 29.93 -24.87 -14.12
C LYS A 728 30.53 -24.59 -15.50
N GLN A 729 29.71 -24.64 -16.56
CA GLN A 729 30.13 -24.31 -17.93
C GLN A 729 30.65 -22.86 -18.01
N ARG A 730 29.88 -21.89 -17.52
CA ARG A 730 30.27 -20.47 -17.50
C ARG A 730 31.52 -20.18 -16.65
N ALA A 731 31.73 -20.93 -15.56
CA ALA A 731 32.97 -20.85 -14.80
C ALA A 731 34.18 -21.40 -15.58
N LEU A 732 34.00 -22.48 -16.35
CA LEU A 732 35.05 -23.03 -17.22
C LEU A 732 35.32 -22.13 -18.44
N GLU A 733 34.31 -21.44 -18.96
CA GLU A 733 34.45 -20.43 -20.01
C GLU A 733 35.28 -19.23 -19.52
N ILE A 734 34.93 -18.64 -18.37
CA ILE A 734 35.70 -17.53 -17.77
C ILE A 734 37.15 -17.96 -17.45
N ILE A 735 37.37 -19.21 -17.04
CA ILE A 735 38.73 -19.75 -16.82
C ILE A 735 39.50 -19.90 -18.13
N LYS A 736 38.83 -20.23 -19.25
CA LYS A 736 39.48 -20.24 -20.58
C LYS A 736 39.79 -18.82 -21.04
N GLU A 737 38.83 -17.90 -20.98
CA GLU A 737 39.03 -16.49 -21.35
C GLU A 737 40.21 -15.87 -20.57
N ALA A 738 40.30 -16.10 -19.26
CA ALA A 738 41.41 -15.65 -18.41
C ALA A 738 42.73 -16.43 -18.56
N VAL A 739 42.78 -17.46 -19.41
CA VAL A 739 43.99 -18.21 -19.80
C VAL A 739 44.36 -17.94 -21.27
N GLU A 740 43.41 -17.48 -22.08
CA GLU A 740 43.56 -17.09 -23.48
C GLU A 740 43.83 -15.58 -23.66
N GLU A 741 43.65 -14.74 -22.63
CA GLU A 741 44.30 -13.43 -22.53
C GLU A 741 45.82 -13.59 -22.34
N PRO A 742 46.67 -13.24 -23.33
CA PRO A 742 48.13 -13.31 -23.18
C PRO A 742 48.64 -12.07 -22.42
N MET A 743 49.80 -12.19 -21.77
CA MET A 743 50.51 -11.02 -21.23
C MET A 743 50.92 -10.08 -22.39
N GLY A 744 50.42 -8.84 -22.36
CA GLY A 744 50.75 -7.74 -23.28
C GLY A 744 50.73 -6.40 -22.57
#